data_AF-A0A1T5IWV5-F1
#
_entry.id   AF-A0A1T5IWV5-F1
#
_cell.length_a   1.000
_cell.length_b   1.000
_cell.length_c   1.000
_cell.angle_alpha   90.00
_cell.angle_beta   90.00
_cell.angle_gamma   90.00
#
_symmetry.space_group_name_H-M   'P 1'
#
loop_
_entity.id
_entity.type
_entity.pdbx_description
1 polymer ?
#
loop_
_entity_poly.entity_id
_entity_poly.type
_entity_poly.pdbx_seq_one_letter_code
_entity_poly.pdbx_strand_id
1 'polypeptide(L)'
;MLVPVSWLKDYVEIDNISLEELEERLVLSGSNTETVTEVAEGVKKVVIGKIMEINKHPNADKLVITKVDVGDEVLQIVTGADNINEGDFVPVALVGAWLPGGMKIKRGKLRGETSNGMLCSAEELNFDDSVIPKSSKDGILILKGKYTLGENAKEALELNDNVIEFEITPNRPDCLSMIGMARETSATFDIPMNYPRINLKNEIEDVKDYVSIEVKDSNLCKRYIGRVVKDIKIEQSPTWLQMRLMKAGVRPINNIVDITNYVMLEYGQPLHAYDLDKIKEKKIIVRRAQEDEKIKTLDGVERKLDEEVLVIADAEKSVGIAGIMGDEASEVTDSTDTILLEAANFNKRNIRTSSRKLGHRTEASSRFEKGIDPNIVEVAIDRACQLIEELGAGKVIKGKIDIYDEKLENWSIDVRPNRINSLLGTKLSPEEIIKTLTRLELSVEKQEDRLEVSIPTFRQDLVKEIDIVEEVARIYGYNIIESTLPKGATWGGKTIEQEIEDYTKSTLNALGLNEITTFSFVSPKSLSLINIPEDSFLRRNINLINPLGEEYSVMRTSLMPNLLDVLARNFKRNVPAALAFELGRIFIPHDIPITSLPLEKKRLTLGMYGDDIDFFSLKGVVCDLLDRLGIKDLSFEPEKAHPSFHPGRCANIIHGNDVIGTLGEIHPDVLENYGFDNRVYIADIDFNILLQITRLDRTYKPLPKYPATTRDMAVIVKEEFYHKEIEEIILENGGSILESCTLFDVYRGKQISKGDKSMAYSLTFRAKDRTLTDAEVNKVFDKILNQLKIKLNAELR
;
A
#
# COMPACT_ATOMS: atom_id res chain seq x y z
N MET A 1 16.04 -1.35 -5.20
CA MET A 1 17.38 -1.95 -5.41
C MET A 1 18.33 -0.81 -5.67
N LEU A 2 19.42 -0.73 -4.92
CA LEU A 2 20.42 0.34 -5.07
C LEU A 2 21.46 -0.06 -6.13
N VAL A 3 21.64 0.79 -7.13
CA VAL A 3 22.55 0.60 -8.26
C VAL A 3 23.54 1.75 -8.30
N PRO A 4 24.78 1.54 -7.82
CA PRO A 4 25.86 2.51 -7.98
C PRO A 4 26.24 2.62 -9.46
N VAL A 5 26.23 3.83 -10.02
CA VAL A 5 26.51 4.06 -11.44
C VAL A 5 27.95 3.69 -11.78
N SER A 6 28.92 3.94 -10.87
CA SER A 6 30.31 3.54 -11.10
C SER A 6 30.46 2.02 -11.27
N TRP A 7 29.68 1.23 -10.54
CA TRP A 7 29.68 -0.22 -10.69
C TRP A 7 28.94 -0.68 -11.95
N LEU A 8 27.86 0.00 -12.34
CA LEU A 8 27.15 -0.29 -13.60
C LEU A 8 28.09 -0.15 -14.82
N LYS A 9 29.01 0.82 -14.79
CA LYS A 9 30.00 1.09 -15.84
C LYS A 9 30.99 -0.06 -16.09
N ASP A 10 31.18 -0.97 -15.14
CA ASP A 10 32.02 -2.17 -15.35
C ASP A 10 31.45 -3.07 -16.45
N TYR A 11 30.13 -3.04 -16.65
CA TYR A 11 29.41 -3.96 -17.52
C TYR A 11 28.89 -3.28 -18.80
N VAL A 12 28.64 -1.97 -18.78
CA VAL A 12 28.11 -1.22 -19.94
C VAL A 12 28.82 0.13 -20.04
N GLU A 13 29.35 0.44 -21.22
CA GLU A 13 30.07 1.69 -21.48
C GLU A 13 29.10 2.88 -21.62
N ILE A 14 28.82 3.55 -20.51
CA ILE A 14 27.83 4.65 -20.42
C ILE A 14 28.45 6.02 -20.10
N ASP A 15 29.75 6.20 -20.29
CA ASP A 15 30.43 7.47 -19.95
C ASP A 15 29.95 8.69 -20.75
N ASN A 16 29.34 8.46 -21.92
CA ASN A 16 28.79 9.52 -22.77
C ASN A 16 27.30 9.83 -22.48
N ILE A 17 26.68 9.14 -21.52
CA ILE A 17 25.27 9.29 -21.16
C ILE A 17 25.18 10.07 -19.85
N SER A 18 24.34 11.10 -19.81
CA SER A 18 24.11 11.86 -18.56
C SER A 18 23.28 11.04 -17.58
N LEU A 19 23.36 11.37 -16.29
CA LEU A 19 22.58 10.68 -15.26
C LEU A 19 21.08 10.82 -15.51
N GLU A 20 20.64 12.00 -15.94
CA GLU A 20 19.24 12.29 -16.24
C GLU A 20 18.74 11.46 -17.43
N GLU A 21 19.55 11.32 -18.49
CA GLU A 21 19.19 10.49 -19.64
C GLU A 21 19.15 9.00 -19.27
N LEU A 22 20.10 8.54 -18.45
CA LEU A 22 20.13 7.17 -17.93
C LEU A 22 18.84 6.84 -17.17
N GLU A 23 18.47 7.72 -16.24
CA GLU A 23 17.26 7.60 -15.43
C GLU A 23 16.01 7.60 -16.32
N GLU A 24 15.82 8.63 -17.14
CA GLU A 24 14.62 8.81 -17.96
C GLU A 24 14.38 7.59 -18.86
N ARG A 25 15.42 7.10 -19.53
CA ARG A 25 15.26 5.98 -20.47
C ARG A 25 15.05 4.64 -19.79
N LEU A 26 15.63 4.41 -18.61
CA LEU A 26 15.38 3.20 -17.83
C LEU A 26 13.96 3.20 -17.24
N VAL A 27 13.43 4.35 -16.82
CA VAL A 27 12.03 4.49 -16.41
C VAL A 27 11.11 4.15 -17.59
N LEU A 28 11.38 4.72 -18.76
CA LEU A 28 10.58 4.46 -19.97
C LEU A 28 10.64 3.00 -20.44
N SER A 29 11.73 2.27 -20.18
CA SER A 29 11.87 0.85 -20.52
C SER A 29 11.31 -0.12 -19.47
N GLY A 30 10.88 0.40 -18.31
CA GLY A 30 10.12 -0.32 -17.29
C GLY A 30 10.80 -0.45 -15.91
N SER A 31 11.91 0.25 -15.66
CA SER A 31 12.60 0.27 -14.37
C SER A 31 12.38 1.62 -13.67
N ASN A 32 11.35 1.69 -12.83
CA ASN A 32 11.01 2.92 -12.10
C ASN A 32 12.11 3.32 -11.11
N THR A 33 12.45 4.60 -11.07
CA THR A 33 13.38 5.19 -10.11
C THR A 33 12.61 5.77 -8.93
N GLU A 34 12.99 5.40 -7.70
CA GLU A 34 12.47 6.00 -6.47
C GLU A 34 13.29 7.23 -6.07
N THR A 35 14.62 7.07 -6.03
CA THR A 35 15.55 8.11 -5.60
C THR A 35 16.87 8.04 -6.38
N VAL A 36 17.56 9.18 -6.46
CA VAL A 36 18.93 9.29 -6.96
C VAL A 36 19.73 10.08 -5.93
N THR A 37 20.83 9.50 -5.43
CA THR A 37 21.62 10.09 -4.34
C THR A 37 23.09 10.22 -4.73
N GLU A 38 23.69 11.40 -4.55
CA GLU A 38 25.15 11.60 -4.65
C GLU A 38 25.82 11.03 -3.38
N VAL A 39 26.74 10.08 -3.54
CA VAL A 39 27.33 9.34 -2.40
C VAL A 39 28.02 10.28 -1.42
N ALA A 40 28.90 11.18 -1.89
CA ALA A 40 29.66 12.09 -1.04
C ALA A 40 29.25 13.57 -1.24
N GLU A 41 27.95 13.84 -1.28
CA GLU A 41 27.43 15.20 -1.40
C GLU A 41 28.04 16.13 -0.33
N GLY A 42 28.47 17.32 -0.72
CA GLY A 42 29.02 18.31 0.20
C GLY A 42 30.48 18.09 0.67
N VAL A 43 31.09 16.93 0.37
CA VAL A 43 32.51 16.66 0.68
C VAL A 43 33.43 17.42 -0.29
N LYS A 44 34.38 18.23 0.21
CA LYS A 44 35.37 18.97 -0.60
C LYS A 44 36.72 19.07 0.11
N LYS A 45 37.82 18.95 -0.63
CA LYS A 45 39.22 18.99 -0.13
C LYS A 45 39.52 17.94 0.95
N VAL A 46 38.98 16.74 0.77
CA VAL A 46 39.42 15.55 1.51
C VAL A 46 40.41 14.81 0.63
N VAL A 47 41.56 14.46 1.20
CA VAL A 47 42.65 13.77 0.49
C VAL A 47 43.02 12.49 1.20
N ILE A 48 43.72 11.59 0.53
CA ILE A 48 44.28 10.40 1.16
C ILE A 48 45.57 10.76 1.89
N GLY A 49 45.64 10.47 3.18
CA GLY A 49 46.83 10.63 4.00
C GLY A 49 47.29 9.30 4.61
N LYS A 50 48.52 9.29 5.13
CA LYS A 50 49.09 8.17 5.86
C LYS A 50 49.59 8.59 7.23
N ILE A 51 49.19 7.85 8.26
CA ILE A 51 49.63 8.11 9.63
C ILE A 51 51.08 7.66 9.78
N MET A 52 51.96 8.59 10.12
CA MET A 52 53.40 8.37 10.27
C MET A 52 53.81 8.12 11.71
N GLU A 53 53.18 8.82 12.65
CA GLU A 53 53.52 8.78 14.08
C GLU A 53 52.25 9.03 14.92
N ILE A 54 52.07 8.28 16.01
CA ILE A 54 50.98 8.47 16.97
C ILE A 54 51.55 8.73 18.37
N ASN A 55 51.28 9.92 18.91
CA ASN A 55 51.70 10.33 20.25
C ASN A 55 50.50 10.54 21.18
N LYS A 56 50.65 10.22 22.46
CA LYS A 56 49.62 10.54 23.47
C LYS A 56 49.47 12.06 23.62
N HIS A 57 48.24 12.53 23.74
CA HIS A 57 47.99 13.94 23.96
C HIS A 57 48.39 14.37 25.39
N PRO A 58 49.20 15.44 25.57
CA PRO A 58 49.77 15.80 26.88
C PRO A 58 48.72 16.22 27.91
N ASN A 59 47.59 16.75 27.45
CA ASN A 59 46.52 17.31 28.31
C ASN A 59 45.16 16.60 28.19
N ALA A 60 45.08 15.40 27.61
CA ALA A 60 43.83 14.68 27.43
C ALA A 60 44.02 13.16 27.28
N ASP A 61 43.40 12.37 28.17
CA ASP A 61 43.59 10.91 28.21
C ASP A 61 42.98 10.15 27.02
N LYS A 62 41.95 10.74 26.37
CA LYS A 62 41.20 10.14 25.27
C LYS A 62 41.58 10.67 23.88
N LEU A 63 42.60 11.55 23.80
CA LEU A 63 43.03 12.11 22.52
C LEU A 63 44.45 11.65 22.20
N VAL A 64 44.72 11.51 20.91
CA VAL A 64 46.05 11.26 20.37
C VAL A 64 46.40 12.34 19.35
N ILE A 65 47.70 12.59 19.22
CA ILE A 65 48.27 13.51 18.24
C ILE A 65 48.91 12.66 17.17
N THR A 66 48.42 12.76 15.95
CA THR A 66 48.96 12.06 14.79
C THR A 66 49.78 13.02 13.94
N LYS A 67 50.89 12.52 13.38
CA LYS A 67 51.54 13.14 12.22
C LYS A 67 51.10 12.39 10.98
N VAL A 68 50.50 13.10 10.03
CA VAL A 68 49.86 12.51 8.86
C VAL A 68 50.50 13.10 7.61
N ASP A 69 51.10 12.25 6.80
CA ASP A 69 51.65 12.62 5.50
C ASP A 69 50.51 12.66 4.48
N VAL A 70 50.28 13.83 3.89
CA VAL A 70 49.27 14.06 2.83
C VAL A 70 49.93 14.31 1.47
N GLY A 71 51.16 13.85 1.27
CA GLY A 71 51.92 13.94 0.03
C GLY A 71 52.82 15.17 -0.02
N ASP A 72 52.22 16.36 0.00
CA ASP A 72 52.98 17.62 -0.12
C ASP A 72 53.54 18.11 1.24
N GLU A 73 52.88 17.75 2.34
CA GLU A 73 53.27 18.15 3.70
C GLU A 73 52.88 17.09 4.74
N VAL A 74 53.49 17.19 5.93
CA VAL A 74 53.14 16.38 7.10
C VAL A 74 52.36 17.25 8.08
N LEU A 75 51.12 16.88 8.34
CA LEU A 75 50.18 17.60 9.19
C LEU A 75 50.10 17.01 10.59
N GLN A 76 50.05 17.87 11.61
CA GLN A 76 49.64 17.46 12.95
C GLN A 76 48.13 17.51 13.06
N ILE A 77 47.49 16.37 13.34
CA ILE A 77 46.03 16.25 13.52
C ILE A 77 45.76 15.62 14.88
N VAL A 78 44.81 16.18 15.63
CA VAL A 78 44.36 15.61 16.91
C VAL A 78 43.07 14.83 16.66
N THR A 79 43.03 13.57 17.11
CA THR A 79 41.84 12.71 16.97
C THR A 79 41.54 11.99 18.30
N GLY A 80 40.27 11.64 18.49
CA GLY A 80 39.80 10.83 19.61
C GLY A 80 39.55 9.36 19.24
N ALA A 81 39.76 8.99 17.98
CA ALA A 81 39.57 7.61 17.53
C ALA A 81 40.69 6.70 18.05
N ASP A 82 40.33 5.50 18.47
CA ASP A 82 41.23 4.47 18.99
C ASP A 82 41.52 3.36 17.97
N ASN A 83 40.80 3.33 16.84
CA ASN A 83 40.91 2.33 15.78
C ASN A 83 42.03 2.61 14.75
N ILE A 84 42.97 3.51 15.06
CA ILE A 84 44.05 3.94 14.16
C ILE A 84 45.42 3.39 14.58
N ASN A 85 46.26 3.07 13.59
CA ASN A 85 47.64 2.60 13.77
C ASN A 85 48.63 3.38 12.90
N GLU A 86 49.91 3.39 13.32
CA GLU A 86 50.98 3.90 12.46
C GLU A 86 51.07 3.08 11.17
N GLY A 87 51.12 3.78 10.04
CA GLY A 87 51.13 3.20 8.71
C GLY A 87 49.77 3.13 8.02
N ASP A 88 48.67 3.38 8.73
CA ASP A 88 47.32 3.35 8.15
C ASP A 88 47.10 4.47 7.13
N PHE A 89 46.43 4.12 6.03
CA PHE A 89 45.90 5.08 5.05
C PHE A 89 44.49 5.50 5.49
N VAL A 90 44.23 6.81 5.50
CA VAL A 90 42.98 7.39 6.00
C VAL A 90 42.56 8.59 5.15
N PRO A 91 41.25 8.87 5.00
CA PRO A 91 40.77 10.12 4.45
C PRO A 91 41.04 11.28 5.42
N VAL A 92 41.60 12.37 4.92
CA VAL A 92 41.98 13.55 5.69
C VAL A 92 41.30 14.80 5.12
N ALA A 93 40.43 15.42 5.91
CA ALA A 93 39.87 16.72 5.60
C ALA A 93 40.88 17.83 5.93
N LEU A 94 41.39 18.49 4.90
CA LEU A 94 42.36 19.57 5.04
C LEU A 94 41.73 20.85 5.60
N VAL A 95 42.55 21.80 6.05
CA VAL A 95 42.04 23.13 6.42
C VAL A 95 41.36 23.80 5.22
N GLY A 96 40.12 24.24 5.40
CA GLY A 96 39.27 24.78 4.35
C GLY A 96 38.45 23.72 3.59
N ALA A 97 38.54 22.44 3.97
CA ALA A 97 37.64 21.39 3.53
C ALA A 97 36.19 21.63 3.97
N TRP A 98 35.27 21.01 3.24
CA TRP A 98 33.86 20.97 3.57
C TRP A 98 33.42 19.52 3.71
N LEU A 99 32.57 19.26 4.69
CA LEU A 99 31.93 17.97 4.93
C LEU A 99 30.40 18.15 4.86
N PRO A 100 29.63 17.04 4.82
CA PRO A 100 28.18 17.08 4.77
C PRO A 100 27.58 17.95 5.88
N GLY A 101 26.41 18.53 5.63
CA GLY A 101 25.77 19.48 6.55
C GLY A 101 26.43 20.87 6.61
N GLY A 102 27.38 21.17 5.72
CA GLY A 102 28.02 22.49 5.63
C GLY A 102 29.13 22.73 6.64
N MET A 103 29.68 21.68 7.24
CA MET A 103 30.78 21.77 8.19
C MET A 103 32.08 22.14 7.46
N LYS A 104 32.64 23.31 7.79
CA LYS A 104 33.92 23.78 7.25
C LYS A 104 35.07 23.52 8.21
N ILE A 105 36.08 22.78 7.77
CA ILE A 105 37.28 22.48 8.56
C ILE A 105 38.16 23.72 8.66
N LYS A 106 38.58 24.05 9.88
CA LYS A 106 39.45 25.18 10.20
C LYS A 106 40.61 24.71 11.06
N ARG A 107 41.75 25.39 10.99
CA ARG A 107 42.83 25.20 11.94
C ARG A 107 42.32 25.56 13.34
N GLY A 108 42.48 24.65 14.29
CA GLY A 108 42.00 24.82 15.65
C GLY A 108 43.01 24.33 16.68
N LYS A 109 42.71 24.58 17.96
CA LYS A 109 43.42 23.95 19.07
C LYS A 109 42.45 23.05 19.83
N LEU A 110 42.81 21.78 20.01
CA LEU A 110 42.09 20.82 20.84
C LEU A 110 42.91 20.62 22.11
N ARG A 111 42.36 21.01 23.26
CA ARG A 111 43.02 20.86 24.58
C ARG A 111 44.45 21.40 24.65
N GLY A 112 44.73 22.48 23.93
CA GLY A 112 46.02 23.19 23.92
C GLY A 112 46.90 22.88 22.69
N GLU A 113 46.71 21.71 22.08
CA GLU A 113 47.50 21.26 20.92
C GLU A 113 46.84 21.66 19.60
N THR A 114 47.66 21.95 18.59
CA THR A 114 47.18 22.39 17.28
C THR A 114 46.71 21.20 16.46
N SER A 115 45.54 21.30 15.83
CA SER A 115 45.05 20.35 14.82
C SER A 115 44.87 21.07 13.49
N ASN A 116 45.57 20.58 12.46
CA ASN A 116 45.63 21.15 11.11
C ASN A 116 44.75 20.39 10.11
N GLY A 117 43.61 19.89 10.56
CA GLY A 117 42.70 19.10 9.75
C GLY A 117 41.88 18.16 10.62
N MET A 118 41.28 17.17 9.98
CA MET A 118 40.49 16.14 10.63
C MET A 118 40.66 14.82 9.88
N LEU A 119 40.81 13.72 10.60
CA LEU A 119 40.68 12.38 10.02
C LEU A 119 39.18 12.09 9.89
N CYS A 120 38.73 11.54 8.76
CA CYS A 120 37.30 11.33 8.53
C CYS A 120 36.87 9.88 8.80
N SER A 121 35.77 9.74 9.52
CA SER A 121 34.93 8.53 9.58
C SER A 121 34.13 8.34 8.28
N ALA A 122 33.47 7.20 8.12
CA ALA A 122 32.56 6.95 7.00
C ALA A 122 31.32 7.85 7.06
N GLU A 123 30.76 8.10 8.25
CA GLU A 123 29.60 8.98 8.45
C GLU A 123 29.92 10.42 8.01
N GLU A 124 31.10 10.93 8.35
CA GLU A 124 31.57 12.25 7.92
C GLU A 124 31.83 12.36 6.41
N LEU A 125 31.92 11.22 5.71
CA LEU A 125 31.97 11.13 4.25
C LEU A 125 30.60 10.88 3.61
N ASN A 126 29.51 11.02 4.39
CA ASN A 126 28.12 10.93 3.97
C ASN A 126 27.56 9.50 3.80
N PHE A 127 28.17 8.49 4.43
CA PHE A 127 27.58 7.15 4.49
C PHE A 127 26.55 7.03 5.62
N ASP A 128 25.44 6.34 5.36
CA ASP A 128 24.41 6.07 6.36
C ASP A 128 24.88 5.07 7.43
N ASP A 129 24.46 5.27 8.68
CA ASP A 129 24.83 4.43 9.83
C ASP A 129 24.49 2.93 9.63
N SER A 130 23.45 2.64 8.84
CA SER A 130 23.03 1.28 8.53
C SER A 130 24.04 0.49 7.69
N VAL A 131 24.87 1.17 6.89
CA VAL A 131 25.85 0.53 6.00
C VAL A 131 27.29 0.59 6.53
N ILE A 132 27.55 1.38 7.57
CA ILE A 132 28.89 1.47 8.18
C ILE A 132 29.20 0.16 8.93
N PRO A 133 30.38 -0.46 8.72
CA PRO A 133 30.81 -1.63 9.48
C PRO A 133 30.82 -1.37 10.99
N LYS A 134 30.36 -2.34 11.78
CA LYS A 134 30.32 -2.19 13.26
C LYS A 134 31.69 -1.89 13.87
N SER A 135 32.76 -2.44 13.28
CA SER A 135 34.15 -2.21 13.69
C SER A 135 34.63 -0.77 13.48
N SER A 136 33.96 0.00 12.63
CA SER A 136 34.34 1.37 12.26
C SER A 136 33.31 2.41 12.68
N LYS A 137 32.26 2.00 13.41
CA LYS A 137 31.10 2.85 13.74
C LYS A 137 31.50 4.10 14.54
N ASP A 138 32.38 3.93 15.51
CA ASP A 138 32.87 5.01 16.39
C ASP A 138 34.29 5.48 16.01
N GLY A 139 34.75 5.16 14.79
CA GLY A 139 36.16 5.27 14.39
C GLY A 139 36.39 5.95 13.04
N ILE A 140 37.67 6.08 12.68
CA ILE A 140 38.11 6.61 11.37
C ILE A 140 38.00 5.54 10.29
N LEU A 141 37.71 5.96 9.05
CA LEU A 141 37.72 5.05 7.91
C LEU A 141 39.17 4.63 7.58
N ILE A 142 39.52 3.39 7.92
CA ILE A 142 40.84 2.82 7.62
C ILE A 142 40.80 2.17 6.24
N LEU A 143 41.71 2.57 5.35
CA LEU A 143 41.75 2.10 3.97
C LEU A 143 42.73 0.93 3.83
N LYS A 144 42.22 -0.23 3.40
CA LYS A 144 43.02 -1.42 3.12
C LYS A 144 43.56 -1.38 1.70
N GLY A 145 44.86 -1.15 1.56
CA GLY A 145 45.56 -1.13 0.27
C GLY A 145 46.74 -0.17 0.27
N LYS A 146 47.21 0.15 -0.94
CA LYS A 146 48.18 1.23 -1.17
C LYS A 146 47.49 2.33 -1.95
N TYR A 147 47.59 3.55 -1.46
CA TYR A 147 47.00 4.73 -2.08
C TYR A 147 48.06 5.79 -2.35
N THR A 148 47.80 6.64 -3.33
CA THR A 148 48.66 7.80 -3.59
C THR A 148 48.37 8.87 -2.54
N LEU A 149 49.41 9.32 -1.82
CA LEU A 149 49.25 10.36 -0.81
C LEU A 149 48.90 11.70 -1.47
N GLY A 150 47.97 12.43 -0.88
CA GLY A 150 47.49 13.71 -1.40
C GLY A 150 46.44 13.61 -2.51
N GLU A 151 46.17 12.40 -3.01
CA GLU A 151 45.11 12.17 -3.99
C GLU A 151 43.74 12.52 -3.39
N ASN A 152 42.85 13.06 -4.22
CA ASN A 152 41.49 13.39 -3.82
C ASN A 152 40.75 12.13 -3.35
N ALA A 153 40.24 12.12 -2.11
CA ALA A 153 39.57 10.96 -1.55
C ALA A 153 38.30 10.58 -2.34
N LYS A 154 37.61 11.55 -2.96
CA LYS A 154 36.45 11.24 -3.81
C LYS A 154 36.83 10.46 -5.08
N GLU A 155 38.02 10.69 -5.61
CA GLU A 155 38.51 9.99 -6.80
C GLU A 155 39.06 8.61 -6.39
N ALA A 156 39.95 8.57 -5.40
CA ALA A 156 40.59 7.35 -4.92
C ALA A 156 39.63 6.28 -4.38
N LEU A 157 38.47 6.70 -3.85
CA LEU A 157 37.45 5.82 -3.28
C LEU A 157 36.18 5.74 -4.16
N GLU A 158 36.23 6.31 -5.37
CA GLU A 158 35.10 6.41 -6.30
C GLU A 158 33.83 7.02 -5.66
N LEU A 159 33.96 8.01 -4.79
CA LEU A 159 32.81 8.65 -4.12
C LEU A 159 32.13 9.74 -4.98
N ASN A 160 32.73 10.11 -6.12
CA ASN A 160 32.07 10.90 -7.17
C ASN A 160 31.08 10.02 -7.95
N ASP A 161 30.15 9.40 -7.23
CA ASP A 161 29.23 8.40 -7.75
C ASP A 161 27.80 8.75 -7.36
N ASN A 162 26.86 8.33 -8.21
CA ASN A 162 25.44 8.44 -7.95
C ASN A 162 24.89 7.03 -7.76
N VAL A 163 24.04 6.86 -6.76
CA VAL A 163 23.31 5.61 -6.53
C VAL A 163 21.87 5.84 -6.94
N ILE A 164 21.40 5.04 -7.89
CA ILE A 164 20.01 5.04 -8.34
C ILE A 164 19.27 3.94 -7.60
N GLU A 165 18.14 4.28 -6.97
CA GLU A 165 17.25 3.32 -6.36
C GLU A 165 16.13 2.95 -7.32
N PHE A 166 16.13 1.69 -7.79
CA PHE A 166 15.07 1.18 -8.67
C PHE A 166 14.01 0.38 -7.91
N GLU A 167 12.74 0.67 -8.17
CA GLU A 167 11.60 -0.13 -7.73
C GLU A 167 11.40 -1.32 -8.69
N ILE A 168 11.98 -2.47 -8.33
CA ILE A 168 11.91 -3.66 -9.18
C ILE A 168 10.62 -4.45 -8.92
N THR A 169 9.76 -4.49 -9.93
CA THR A 169 8.49 -5.22 -9.91
C THR A 169 8.68 -6.73 -9.74
N PRO A 170 7.70 -7.47 -9.19
CA PRO A 170 7.86 -8.90 -8.89
C PRO A 170 8.10 -9.82 -10.09
N ASN A 171 7.76 -9.40 -11.31
CA ASN A 171 8.00 -10.17 -12.54
C ASN A 171 9.44 -10.08 -13.06
N ARG A 172 10.27 -9.17 -12.54
CA ARG A 172 11.66 -8.96 -12.97
C ARG A 172 12.69 -9.30 -11.90
N PRO A 173 12.71 -10.55 -11.37
CA PRO A 173 13.72 -10.95 -10.40
C PRO A 173 15.14 -10.93 -10.99
N ASP A 174 15.28 -11.02 -12.32
CA ASP A 174 16.55 -10.84 -13.03
C ASP A 174 17.19 -9.47 -12.75
N CYS A 175 16.36 -8.43 -12.65
CA CYS A 175 16.78 -7.06 -12.35
C CYS A 175 17.09 -6.80 -10.86
N LEU A 176 17.08 -7.80 -9.98
CA LEU A 176 17.53 -7.65 -8.58
C LEU A 176 19.05 -7.87 -8.43
N SER A 177 19.79 -7.55 -9.49
CA SER A 177 21.21 -7.77 -9.63
C SER A 177 21.85 -6.71 -10.53
N MET A 178 23.13 -6.42 -10.30
CA MET A 178 23.87 -5.48 -11.15
C MET A 178 23.95 -5.99 -12.59
N ILE A 179 24.11 -7.30 -12.80
CA ILE A 179 24.09 -7.91 -14.13
C ILE A 179 22.73 -7.76 -14.81
N GLY A 180 21.62 -7.91 -14.08
CA GLY A 180 20.28 -7.68 -14.61
C GLY A 180 20.05 -6.22 -15.02
N MET A 181 20.43 -5.29 -14.16
CA MET A 181 20.33 -3.85 -14.45
C MET A 181 21.27 -3.41 -15.57
N ALA A 182 22.46 -4.01 -15.66
CA ALA A 182 23.38 -3.83 -16.78
C ALA A 182 22.78 -4.34 -18.09
N ARG A 183 22.15 -5.53 -18.09
CA ARG A 183 21.45 -6.05 -19.27
C ARG A 183 20.32 -5.13 -19.70
N GLU A 184 19.53 -4.63 -18.76
CA GLU A 184 18.43 -3.69 -19.03
C GLU A 184 18.95 -2.35 -19.59
N THR A 185 20.08 -1.86 -19.07
CA THR A 185 20.77 -0.66 -19.58
C THR A 185 21.31 -0.88 -20.98
N SER A 186 22.02 -1.99 -21.21
CA SER A 186 22.49 -2.44 -22.53
C SER A 186 21.33 -2.49 -23.53
N ALA A 187 20.23 -3.13 -23.16
CA ALA A 187 19.04 -3.26 -24.00
C ALA A 187 18.35 -1.93 -24.25
N THR A 188 18.35 -1.01 -23.29
CA THR A 188 17.72 0.32 -23.42
C THR A 188 18.54 1.22 -24.36
N PHE A 189 19.86 1.21 -24.25
CA PHE A 189 20.76 2.10 -24.98
C PHE A 189 21.35 1.50 -26.27
N ASP A 190 21.14 0.20 -26.53
CA ASP A 190 21.77 -0.51 -27.68
C ASP A 190 23.31 -0.53 -27.56
N ILE A 191 23.80 -0.76 -26.35
CA ILE A 191 25.24 -0.79 -26.03
C ILE A 191 25.62 -2.22 -25.65
N PRO A 192 26.67 -2.83 -26.23
CA PRO A 192 27.09 -4.18 -25.89
C PRO A 192 27.43 -4.33 -24.40
N MET A 193 27.02 -5.46 -23.83
CA MET A 193 27.34 -5.83 -22.45
C MET A 193 28.69 -6.56 -22.34
N ASN A 194 29.46 -6.23 -21.31
CA ASN A 194 30.71 -6.90 -20.95
C ASN A 194 30.53 -7.76 -19.71
N TYR A 195 30.36 -9.07 -19.89
CA TYR A 195 30.19 -10.02 -18.79
C TYR A 195 31.50 -10.33 -18.06
N PRO A 196 31.47 -10.53 -16.73
CA PRO A 196 32.62 -11.07 -15.99
C PRO A 196 33.07 -12.41 -16.56
N ARG A 197 34.39 -12.55 -16.77
CA ARG A 197 35.00 -13.83 -17.13
C ARG A 197 35.42 -14.57 -15.87
N ILE A 198 34.75 -15.67 -15.57
CA ILE A 198 35.03 -16.50 -14.39
C ILE A 198 36.09 -17.53 -14.75
N ASN A 199 37.24 -17.48 -14.07
CA ASN A 199 38.33 -18.42 -14.24
C ASN A 199 38.89 -18.85 -12.88
N LEU A 200 38.72 -20.13 -12.54
CA LEU A 200 39.32 -20.75 -11.35
C LEU A 200 40.69 -21.32 -11.73
N LYS A 201 41.74 -21.01 -10.94
CA LYS A 201 43.12 -21.37 -11.30
C LYS A 201 43.76 -22.39 -10.36
N ASN A 202 43.38 -22.39 -9.08
CA ASN A 202 44.11 -23.09 -8.03
C ASN A 202 43.29 -24.21 -7.39
N GLU A 203 42.66 -25.04 -8.22
CA GLU A 203 41.94 -26.21 -7.75
C GLU A 203 42.90 -27.30 -7.22
N ILE A 204 42.69 -27.69 -5.96
CA ILE A 204 43.45 -28.73 -5.28
C ILE A 204 42.51 -29.84 -4.78
N GLU A 205 43.02 -31.06 -4.61
CA GLU A 205 42.28 -32.18 -3.99
C GLU A 205 40.95 -32.51 -4.72
N ASP A 206 39.93 -33.03 -4.04
CA ASP A 206 38.59 -33.29 -4.59
C ASP A 206 37.51 -33.01 -3.52
N VAL A 207 36.46 -32.27 -3.88
CA VAL A 207 35.38 -31.88 -2.96
C VAL A 207 34.67 -33.07 -2.31
N LYS A 208 34.64 -34.24 -3.00
CA LYS A 208 33.98 -35.45 -2.51
C LYS A 208 34.63 -36.04 -1.26
N ASP A 209 35.89 -35.70 -1.02
CA ASP A 209 36.63 -36.14 0.18
C ASP A 209 36.30 -35.28 1.42
N TYR A 210 35.62 -34.14 1.22
CA TYR A 210 35.38 -33.15 2.26
C TYR A 210 33.95 -33.10 2.77
N VAL A 211 32.96 -33.26 1.89
CA VAL A 211 31.55 -33.03 2.25
C VAL A 211 30.63 -33.97 1.48
N SER A 212 29.52 -34.36 2.09
CA SER A 212 28.42 -35.07 1.43
C SER A 212 27.17 -34.22 1.49
N ILE A 213 26.44 -34.09 0.37
CA ILE A 213 25.23 -33.28 0.30
C ILE A 213 24.09 -34.16 -0.22
N GLU A 214 22.93 -34.05 0.41
CA GLU A 214 21.72 -34.80 0.08
C GLU A 214 20.53 -33.83 0.06
N VAL A 215 19.75 -33.80 -1.02
CA VAL A 215 18.49 -33.05 -1.11
C VAL A 215 17.33 -34.04 -0.98
N LYS A 216 16.59 -33.99 0.13
CA LYS A 216 15.45 -34.89 0.38
C LYS A 216 14.13 -34.35 -0.18
N ASP A 217 14.01 -33.04 -0.35
CA ASP A 217 12.82 -32.40 -0.93
C ASP A 217 13.22 -31.56 -2.16
N SER A 218 13.29 -32.22 -3.32
CA SER A 218 13.62 -31.59 -4.60
C SER A 218 12.51 -30.66 -5.12
N ASN A 219 11.28 -30.76 -4.59
CA ASN A 219 10.19 -29.84 -4.94
C ASN A 219 10.40 -28.44 -4.33
N LEU A 220 10.99 -28.41 -3.12
CA LEU A 220 11.29 -27.17 -2.41
C LEU A 220 12.71 -26.64 -2.68
N CYS A 221 13.67 -27.52 -3.00
CA CYS A 221 15.03 -27.16 -3.38
C CYS A 221 15.35 -27.72 -4.78
N LYS A 222 15.22 -26.89 -5.82
CA LYS A 222 15.38 -27.32 -7.21
C LYS A 222 16.84 -27.60 -7.59
N ARG A 223 17.76 -26.81 -7.04
CA ARG A 223 19.20 -26.97 -7.25
C ARG A 223 19.96 -26.63 -5.99
N TYR A 224 20.99 -27.40 -5.66
CA TYR A 224 21.91 -27.11 -4.56
C TYR A 224 23.34 -27.39 -5.00
N ILE A 225 24.22 -26.39 -4.86
CA ILE A 225 25.65 -26.53 -5.14
C ILE A 225 26.45 -26.23 -3.87
N GLY A 226 27.35 -27.16 -3.54
CA GLY A 226 28.37 -26.99 -2.51
C GLY A 226 29.78 -26.96 -3.11
N ARG A 227 30.59 -25.98 -2.70
CA ARG A 227 32.05 -25.95 -2.94
C ARG A 227 32.79 -25.74 -1.63
N VAL A 228 33.96 -26.36 -1.49
CA VAL A 228 34.79 -26.25 -0.29
C VAL A 228 35.99 -25.34 -0.56
N VAL A 229 36.33 -24.52 0.43
CA VAL A 229 37.53 -23.68 0.42
C VAL A 229 38.29 -23.91 1.73
N LYS A 230 39.61 -24.07 1.64
CA LYS A 230 40.50 -24.30 2.80
C LYS A 230 41.55 -23.21 2.95
N ASP A 231 42.33 -23.30 4.03
CA ASP A 231 43.41 -22.37 4.38
C ASP A 231 42.88 -20.92 4.43
N ILE A 232 41.68 -20.74 4.99
CA ILE A 232 41.00 -19.44 4.96
C ILE A 232 41.64 -18.46 5.92
N LYS A 233 41.75 -17.23 5.44
CA LYS A 233 42.19 -16.08 6.24
C LYS A 233 41.02 -15.11 6.36
N ILE A 234 40.37 -15.13 7.51
CA ILE A 234 39.31 -14.17 7.82
C ILE A 234 39.95 -12.83 8.16
N GLU A 235 39.62 -11.81 7.38
CA GLU A 235 40.06 -10.44 7.60
C GLU A 235 39.06 -9.45 7.01
N GLN A 236 39.32 -8.16 7.22
CA GLN A 236 38.52 -7.09 6.59
C GLN A 236 38.73 -7.09 5.07
N SER A 237 37.63 -6.94 4.35
CA SER A 237 37.64 -6.84 2.88
C SER A 237 38.52 -5.70 2.37
N PRO A 238 39.05 -5.79 1.14
CA PRO A 238 39.68 -4.63 0.51
C PRO A 238 38.68 -3.49 0.37
N THR A 239 39.17 -2.24 0.42
CA THR A 239 38.31 -1.05 0.45
C THR A 239 37.33 -0.98 -0.72
N TRP A 240 37.75 -1.36 -1.93
CA TRP A 240 36.88 -1.31 -3.12
C TRP A 240 35.62 -2.18 -2.96
N LEU A 241 35.75 -3.35 -2.34
CA LEU A 241 34.65 -4.28 -2.09
C LEU A 241 33.70 -3.70 -1.04
N GLN A 242 34.27 -3.16 0.04
CA GLN A 242 33.49 -2.48 1.08
C GLN A 242 32.69 -1.30 0.52
N MET A 243 33.33 -0.44 -0.29
CA MET A 243 32.66 0.72 -0.88
C MET A 243 31.48 0.32 -1.77
N ARG A 244 31.63 -0.72 -2.60
CA ARG A 244 30.54 -1.22 -3.45
C ARG A 244 29.36 -1.75 -2.63
N LEU A 245 29.64 -2.55 -1.60
CA LEU A 245 28.60 -3.06 -0.69
C LEU A 245 27.86 -1.91 -0.01
N MET A 246 28.60 -0.95 0.56
CA MET A 246 28.01 0.19 1.26
C MET A 246 27.13 1.04 0.35
N LYS A 247 27.59 1.37 -0.86
CA LYS A 247 26.79 2.10 -1.86
C LYS A 247 25.55 1.33 -2.32
N ALA A 248 25.61 0.00 -2.32
CA ALA A 248 24.48 -0.88 -2.65
C ALA A 248 23.58 -1.21 -1.44
N GLY A 249 23.77 -0.56 -0.29
CA GLY A 249 22.92 -0.71 0.90
C GLY A 249 23.27 -1.89 1.80
N VAL A 250 24.42 -2.54 1.58
CA VAL A 250 24.85 -3.71 2.36
C VAL A 250 26.05 -3.36 3.22
N ARG A 251 25.94 -3.66 4.53
CA ARG A 251 27.02 -3.45 5.49
C ARG A 251 28.13 -4.50 5.30
N PRO A 252 29.40 -4.08 5.12
CA PRO A 252 30.55 -5.00 5.14
C PRO A 252 30.81 -5.58 6.54
N ILE A 253 31.29 -6.83 6.58
CA ILE A 253 31.54 -7.60 7.81
C ILE A 253 32.95 -8.19 7.79
N ASN A 254 33.21 -9.15 6.89
CA ASN A 254 34.50 -9.78 6.67
C ASN A 254 34.60 -10.24 5.21
N ASN A 255 35.82 -10.50 4.74
CA ASN A 255 36.09 -10.87 3.35
C ASN A 255 35.22 -12.02 2.80
N ILE A 256 34.93 -13.07 3.57
CA ILE A 256 34.10 -14.19 3.10
C ILE A 256 32.63 -13.78 2.96
N VAL A 257 32.05 -13.20 4.01
CA VAL A 257 30.64 -12.76 4.00
C VAL A 257 30.42 -11.66 2.96
N ASP A 258 31.38 -10.74 2.84
CA ASP A 258 31.35 -9.65 1.88
C ASP A 258 31.41 -10.15 0.44
N ILE A 259 32.19 -11.19 0.14
CA ILE A 259 32.18 -11.84 -1.18
C ILE A 259 30.81 -12.46 -1.47
N THR A 260 30.19 -13.16 -0.51
CA THR A 260 28.85 -13.74 -0.72
C THR A 260 27.79 -12.67 -0.98
N ASN A 261 27.82 -11.57 -0.23
CA ASN A 261 26.94 -10.43 -0.42
C ASN A 261 27.20 -9.70 -1.75
N TYR A 262 28.46 -9.54 -2.12
CA TYR A 262 28.85 -8.90 -3.36
C TYR A 262 28.35 -9.69 -4.56
N VAL A 263 28.54 -11.01 -4.57
CA VAL A 263 28.06 -11.87 -5.65
C VAL A 263 26.52 -11.93 -5.67
N MET A 264 25.87 -11.88 -4.51
CA MET A 264 24.40 -11.73 -4.45
C MET A 264 23.93 -10.44 -5.11
N LEU A 265 24.62 -9.33 -4.91
CA LEU A 265 24.31 -8.06 -5.57
C LEU A 265 24.71 -8.09 -7.06
N GLU A 266 25.83 -8.72 -7.42
CA GLU A 266 26.34 -8.81 -8.79
C GLU A 266 25.41 -9.65 -9.67
N TYR A 267 25.05 -10.86 -9.22
CA TYR A 267 24.32 -11.88 -9.99
C TYR A 267 22.88 -12.15 -9.51
N GLY A 268 22.45 -11.58 -8.38
CA GLY A 268 21.10 -11.78 -7.84
C GLY A 268 20.92 -13.11 -7.10
N GLN A 269 22.00 -13.87 -6.91
CA GLN A 269 22.01 -15.18 -6.26
C GLN A 269 22.51 -15.06 -4.83
N PRO A 270 21.66 -15.23 -3.81
CA PRO A 270 22.15 -15.34 -2.44
C PRO A 270 23.07 -16.55 -2.27
N LEU A 271 24.19 -16.35 -1.59
CA LEU A 271 25.10 -17.42 -1.19
C LEU A 271 25.23 -17.43 0.32
N HIS A 272 25.66 -18.57 0.86
CA HIS A 272 25.98 -18.70 2.28
C HIS A 272 27.31 -19.43 2.46
N ALA A 273 27.96 -19.19 3.60
CA ALA A 273 29.21 -19.85 3.95
C ALA A 273 29.04 -20.49 5.34
N TYR A 274 29.23 -21.80 5.42
CA TYR A 274 29.25 -22.55 6.66
C TYR A 274 30.68 -22.86 7.08
N ASP A 275 30.98 -22.77 8.38
CA ASP A 275 32.19 -23.37 8.93
C ASP A 275 32.08 -24.90 8.84
N LEU A 276 32.88 -25.52 7.95
CA LEU A 276 32.76 -26.94 7.64
C LEU A 276 33.12 -27.83 8.85
N ASP A 277 33.98 -27.34 9.76
CA ASP A 277 34.38 -28.10 10.94
C ASP A 277 33.26 -28.13 12.00
N LYS A 278 32.28 -27.23 11.91
CA LYS A 278 31.10 -27.20 12.77
C LYS A 278 29.94 -28.05 12.22
N ILE A 279 29.98 -28.45 10.95
CA ILE A 279 28.97 -29.32 10.33
C ILE A 279 29.19 -30.78 10.74
N LYS A 280 28.19 -31.37 11.43
CA LYS A 280 28.29 -32.76 11.88
C LYS A 280 28.41 -33.74 10.73
N GLU A 281 29.36 -34.66 10.88
CA GLU A 281 29.74 -35.68 9.87
C GLU A 281 30.13 -35.08 8.50
N LYS A 282 30.37 -33.76 8.41
CA LYS A 282 30.54 -33.03 7.15
C LYS A 282 29.45 -33.38 6.13
N LYS A 283 28.22 -33.55 6.63
CA LYS A 283 27.05 -33.90 5.82
C LYS A 283 26.03 -32.77 5.85
N ILE A 284 25.54 -32.38 4.68
CA ILE A 284 24.41 -31.47 4.51
C ILE A 284 23.18 -32.23 4.01
N ILE A 285 22.04 -31.96 4.62
CA ILE A 285 20.74 -32.54 4.29
C ILE A 285 19.73 -31.41 4.12
N VAL A 286 19.25 -31.21 2.91
CA VAL A 286 18.16 -30.25 2.62
C VAL A 286 16.83 -30.96 2.81
N ARG A 287 16.08 -30.58 3.85
CA ARG A 287 14.82 -31.23 4.24
C ARG A 287 13.82 -30.25 4.83
N ARG A 288 12.57 -30.66 4.98
CA ARG A 288 11.60 -29.94 5.82
C ARG A 288 12.00 -30.00 7.29
N ALA A 289 11.66 -28.95 8.03
CA ALA A 289 11.80 -28.96 9.47
C ALA A 289 10.87 -30.02 10.09
N GLN A 290 11.22 -30.48 11.27
CA GLN A 290 10.32 -31.29 12.09
C GLN A 290 9.36 -30.36 12.84
N GLU A 291 8.19 -30.89 13.22
CA GLU A 291 7.27 -30.16 14.09
C GLU A 291 7.99 -29.74 15.38
N ASP A 292 7.86 -28.46 15.74
CA ASP A 292 8.49 -27.85 16.90
C ASP A 292 10.03 -27.82 16.89
N GLU A 293 10.68 -28.04 15.74
CA GLU A 293 12.12 -27.92 15.59
C GLU A 293 12.58 -26.50 15.92
N LYS A 294 13.68 -26.38 16.69
CA LYS A 294 14.20 -25.09 17.14
C LYS A 294 15.53 -24.78 16.48
N ILE A 295 15.69 -23.53 16.06
CA ILE A 295 16.93 -23.01 15.51
C ILE A 295 17.20 -21.63 16.10
N LYS A 296 18.47 -21.34 16.42
CA LYS A 296 18.91 -19.99 16.80
C LYS A 296 19.62 -19.37 15.61
N THR A 297 18.99 -18.35 15.02
CA THR A 297 19.51 -17.67 13.82
C THR A 297 20.64 -16.69 14.16
N LEU A 298 21.38 -16.23 13.14
CA LEU A 298 22.51 -15.29 13.26
C LEU A 298 22.15 -13.96 13.96
N ASP A 299 20.87 -13.59 14.02
CA ASP A 299 20.36 -12.44 14.79
C ASP A 299 20.26 -12.70 16.31
N GLY A 300 20.61 -13.91 16.75
CA GLY A 300 20.56 -14.35 18.14
C GLY A 300 19.16 -14.78 18.61
N VAL A 301 18.16 -14.79 17.72
CA VAL A 301 16.76 -15.12 18.06
C VAL A 301 16.50 -16.62 17.89
N GLU A 302 15.92 -17.26 18.92
CA GLU A 302 15.42 -18.64 18.81
C GLU A 302 14.07 -18.66 18.09
N ARG A 303 13.96 -19.48 17.05
CA ARG A 303 12.77 -19.62 16.21
C ARG A 303 12.26 -21.05 16.27
N LYS A 304 10.93 -21.19 16.36
CA LYS A 304 10.22 -22.47 16.33
C LYS A 304 9.71 -22.72 14.91
N LEU A 305 10.03 -23.88 14.36
CA LEU A 305 9.72 -24.28 12.99
C LEU A 305 8.69 -25.41 12.98
N ASP A 306 8.10 -25.63 11.80
CA ASP A 306 7.21 -26.75 11.52
C ASP A 306 7.45 -27.30 10.11
N GLU A 307 6.73 -28.36 9.74
CA GLU A 307 6.93 -29.13 8.50
C GLU A 307 6.70 -28.33 7.20
N GLU A 308 6.17 -27.10 7.30
CA GLU A 308 6.04 -26.19 6.16
C GLU A 308 7.36 -25.49 5.81
N VAL A 309 8.30 -25.40 6.76
CA VAL A 309 9.56 -24.66 6.59
C VAL A 309 10.66 -25.58 6.04
N LEU A 310 11.36 -25.13 4.99
CA LEU A 310 12.56 -25.80 4.48
C LEU A 310 13.79 -25.39 5.31
N VAL A 311 14.61 -26.36 5.69
CA VAL A 311 15.85 -26.15 6.45
C VAL A 311 17.04 -26.80 5.74
N ILE A 312 18.21 -26.21 5.98
CA ILE A 312 19.49 -26.85 5.75
C ILE A 312 19.89 -27.49 7.08
N ALA A 313 20.15 -28.79 7.08
CA ALA A 313 20.50 -29.53 8.28
C ALA A 313 21.83 -30.27 8.10
N ASP A 314 22.51 -30.52 9.21
CA ASP A 314 23.59 -31.50 9.25
C ASP A 314 23.04 -32.91 9.60
N ALA A 315 23.91 -33.84 9.98
CA ALA A 315 23.51 -35.19 10.38
C ALA A 315 22.64 -35.24 11.66
N GLU A 316 22.68 -34.20 12.51
CA GLU A 316 22.02 -34.17 13.82
C GLU A 316 20.88 -33.14 13.90
N LYS A 317 21.06 -31.92 13.36
CA LYS A 317 20.18 -30.77 13.60
C LYS A 317 20.14 -29.80 12.41
N SER A 318 19.21 -28.84 12.42
CA SER A 318 19.21 -27.73 11.47
C SER A 318 20.39 -26.78 11.72
N VAL A 319 20.98 -26.30 10.62
CA VAL A 319 22.11 -25.34 10.56
C VAL A 319 21.72 -24.07 9.79
N GLY A 320 20.52 -24.00 9.22
CA GLY A 320 20.01 -22.81 8.58
C GLY A 320 18.55 -22.95 8.16
N ILE A 321 17.84 -21.83 8.09
CA ILE A 321 16.53 -21.72 7.46
C ILE A 321 16.76 -21.43 5.98
N ALA A 322 16.43 -22.39 5.12
CA ALA A 322 16.80 -22.37 3.72
C ALA A 322 16.31 -21.08 3.03
N GLY A 323 17.22 -20.37 2.37
CA GLY A 323 16.92 -19.13 1.64
C GLY A 323 16.50 -17.93 2.50
N ILE A 324 16.58 -18.02 3.83
CA ILE A 324 16.19 -16.95 4.75
C ILE A 324 17.39 -16.51 5.59
N MET A 325 17.93 -17.38 6.44
CA MET A 325 19.03 -17.05 7.35
C MET A 325 19.73 -18.31 7.88
N GLY A 326 21.07 -18.27 8.00
CA GLY A 326 21.87 -19.31 8.63
C GLY A 326 21.70 -19.36 10.16
N ASP A 327 22.17 -20.44 10.77
CA ASP A 327 22.24 -20.54 12.24
C ASP A 327 23.49 -19.87 12.80
N GLU A 328 23.43 -19.51 14.08
CA GLU A 328 24.57 -18.91 14.79
C GLU A 328 25.70 -19.93 15.01
N ALA A 329 25.38 -21.22 15.13
CA ALA A 329 26.38 -22.23 15.51
C ALA A 329 27.35 -22.56 14.38
N SER A 330 26.94 -22.48 13.12
CA SER A 330 27.79 -22.76 11.95
C SER A 330 28.41 -21.50 11.32
N GLU A 331 28.25 -20.33 11.97
CA GLU A 331 28.80 -19.05 11.51
C GLU A 331 30.31 -19.11 11.29
N VAL A 332 30.77 -18.46 10.22
CA VAL A 332 32.19 -18.22 9.93
C VAL A 332 32.76 -17.20 10.92
N THR A 333 33.79 -17.61 11.64
CA THR A 333 34.45 -16.84 12.71
C THR A 333 35.93 -16.67 12.42
N ASP A 334 36.64 -15.83 13.19
CA ASP A 334 38.09 -15.63 13.01
C ASP A 334 38.93 -16.91 13.16
N SER A 335 38.38 -17.97 13.77
CA SER A 335 39.03 -19.29 13.91
C SER A 335 38.71 -20.28 12.77
N THR A 336 37.85 -19.90 11.83
CA THR A 336 37.40 -20.80 10.76
C THR A 336 38.50 -20.97 9.70
N ASP A 337 38.93 -22.21 9.47
CA ASP A 337 39.98 -22.55 8.49
C ASP A 337 39.41 -23.10 7.17
N THR A 338 38.33 -23.86 7.25
CA THR A 338 37.68 -24.49 6.09
C THR A 338 36.19 -24.16 6.06
N ILE A 339 35.68 -23.71 4.91
CA ILE A 339 34.25 -23.42 4.72
C ILE A 339 33.62 -24.28 3.64
N LEU A 340 32.32 -24.47 3.77
CA LEU A 340 31.43 -24.88 2.70
C LEU A 340 30.68 -23.65 2.18
N LEU A 341 30.90 -23.29 0.92
CA LEU A 341 30.07 -22.34 0.21
C LEU A 341 28.81 -23.04 -0.31
N GLU A 342 27.66 -22.48 0.02
CA GLU A 342 26.34 -22.85 -0.48
C GLU A 342 25.89 -21.83 -1.54
N ALA A 343 25.42 -22.35 -2.67
CA ALA A 343 24.50 -21.64 -3.55
C ALA A 343 23.34 -22.59 -3.90
N ALA A 344 22.10 -22.11 -3.80
CA ALA A 344 20.93 -22.95 -3.99
C ALA A 344 19.78 -22.21 -4.67
N ASN A 345 18.81 -22.97 -5.19
CA ASN A 345 17.56 -22.47 -5.75
C ASN A 345 16.37 -23.06 -5.00
N PHE A 346 15.66 -22.20 -4.27
CA PHE A 346 14.51 -22.59 -3.44
C PHE A 346 13.18 -22.19 -4.07
N ASN A 347 12.12 -22.91 -3.68
CA ASN A 347 10.77 -22.64 -4.14
C ASN A 347 10.25 -21.29 -3.63
N LYS A 348 9.96 -20.37 -4.56
CA LYS A 348 9.52 -19.00 -4.26
C LYS A 348 8.29 -18.89 -3.35
N ARG A 349 7.32 -19.80 -3.48
CA ARG A 349 6.10 -19.77 -2.65
C ARG A 349 6.42 -20.21 -1.22
N ASN A 350 7.26 -21.23 -1.07
CA ASN A 350 7.66 -21.71 0.24
C ASN A 350 8.44 -20.63 1.01
N ILE A 351 9.42 -20.00 0.37
CA ILE A 351 10.21 -18.92 1.00
C ILE A 351 9.30 -17.76 1.43
N ARG A 352 8.37 -17.33 0.57
CA ARG A 352 7.43 -16.24 0.89
C ARG A 352 6.57 -16.57 2.11
N THR A 353 6.01 -17.77 2.17
CA THR A 353 5.17 -18.21 3.29
C THR A 353 5.99 -18.32 4.57
N SER A 354 7.17 -18.96 4.50
CA SER A 354 8.08 -19.16 5.64
C SER A 354 8.59 -17.83 6.21
N SER A 355 9.04 -16.91 5.35
CA SER A 355 9.50 -15.57 5.77
C SER A 355 8.39 -14.76 6.46
N ARG A 356 7.18 -14.76 5.90
CA ARG A 356 6.03 -14.07 6.50
C ARG A 356 5.60 -14.69 7.83
N LYS A 357 5.59 -16.01 7.93
CA LYS A 357 5.23 -16.77 9.15
C LYS A 357 6.21 -16.49 10.28
N LEU A 358 7.50 -16.42 9.96
CA LEU A 358 8.58 -16.15 10.92
C LEU A 358 8.76 -14.65 11.22
N GLY A 359 8.03 -13.77 10.51
CA GLY A 359 8.14 -12.31 10.64
C GLY A 359 9.53 -11.79 10.28
N HIS A 360 10.25 -12.47 9.38
CA HIS A 360 11.65 -12.18 9.09
C HIS A 360 11.93 -12.21 7.60
N ARG A 361 12.18 -11.04 7.03
CA ARG A 361 12.49 -10.84 5.61
C ARG A 361 13.89 -10.26 5.46
N THR A 362 14.77 -11.04 4.85
CA THR A 362 16.18 -10.74 4.56
C THR A 362 16.40 -10.43 3.07
N GLU A 363 17.59 -9.89 2.73
CA GLU A 363 18.04 -9.71 1.34
C GLU A 363 18.03 -11.01 0.51
N ALA A 364 18.30 -12.15 1.15
CA ALA A 364 18.20 -13.45 0.50
C ALA A 364 16.74 -13.82 0.22
N SER A 365 15.89 -13.75 1.25
CA SER A 365 14.47 -14.13 1.13
C SER A 365 13.71 -13.25 0.13
N SER A 366 14.04 -11.95 0.04
CA SER A 366 13.40 -11.00 -0.87
C SER A 366 13.67 -11.31 -2.35
N ARG A 367 14.82 -11.94 -2.65
CA ARG A 367 15.16 -12.45 -3.99
C ARG A 367 14.52 -13.80 -4.25
N PHE A 368 14.69 -14.75 -3.33
CA PHE A 368 14.13 -16.09 -3.47
C PHE A 368 12.59 -16.09 -3.57
N GLU A 369 11.88 -15.23 -2.84
CA GLU A 369 10.41 -15.16 -2.87
C GLU A 369 9.84 -14.66 -4.21
N LYS A 370 10.64 -13.94 -5.00
CA LYS A 370 10.30 -13.52 -6.38
C LYS A 370 10.63 -14.62 -7.39
N GLY A 371 11.60 -15.47 -7.04
CA GLY A 371 12.03 -16.64 -7.81
C GLY A 371 13.21 -16.32 -8.70
N ILE A 372 14.32 -16.99 -8.46
CA ILE A 372 15.58 -16.78 -9.19
C ILE A 372 15.83 -17.92 -10.19
N ASP A 373 16.70 -17.69 -11.16
CA ASP A 373 17.11 -18.70 -12.14
C ASP A 373 17.89 -19.84 -11.46
N PRO A 374 17.50 -21.11 -11.57
CA PRO A 374 18.32 -22.22 -11.08
C PRO A 374 19.66 -22.38 -11.82
N ASN A 375 19.83 -21.82 -13.02
CA ASN A 375 21.08 -21.91 -13.76
C ASN A 375 22.14 -20.90 -13.29
N ILE A 376 21.73 -19.78 -12.68
CA ILE A 376 22.67 -18.76 -12.18
C ILE A 376 23.47 -19.24 -10.96
N VAL A 377 22.96 -20.26 -10.25
CA VAL A 377 23.54 -20.83 -9.02
C VAL A 377 25.02 -21.20 -9.23
N GLU A 378 25.32 -21.84 -10.37
CA GLU A 378 26.67 -22.27 -10.73
C GLU A 378 27.60 -21.10 -11.05
N VAL A 379 27.12 -20.12 -11.81
CA VAL A 379 27.89 -18.93 -12.18
C VAL A 379 28.25 -18.14 -10.92
N ALA A 380 27.29 -17.96 -10.01
CA ALA A 380 27.48 -17.22 -8.78
C ALA A 380 28.48 -17.89 -7.83
N ILE A 381 28.37 -19.20 -7.58
CA ILE A 381 29.30 -19.87 -6.67
C ILE A 381 30.73 -19.91 -7.24
N ASP A 382 30.86 -20.09 -8.55
CA ASP A 382 32.16 -20.06 -9.22
C ASP A 382 32.77 -18.65 -9.18
N ARG A 383 31.95 -17.59 -9.31
CA ARG A 383 32.38 -16.20 -9.10
C ARG A 383 32.86 -15.93 -7.68
N ALA A 384 32.14 -16.44 -6.67
CA ALA A 384 32.55 -16.30 -5.28
C ALA A 384 33.90 -16.98 -5.02
N CYS A 385 34.08 -18.21 -5.52
CA CYS A 385 35.37 -18.91 -5.46
C CYS A 385 36.49 -18.14 -6.17
N GLN A 386 36.23 -17.55 -7.34
CA GLN A 386 37.21 -16.72 -8.05
C GLN A 386 37.65 -15.52 -7.20
N LEU A 387 36.71 -14.80 -6.59
CA LEU A 387 37.02 -13.64 -5.74
C LEU A 387 37.84 -14.05 -4.51
N ILE A 388 37.55 -15.21 -3.93
CA ILE A 388 38.35 -15.75 -2.81
C ILE A 388 39.80 -16.03 -3.25
N GLU A 389 40.02 -16.60 -4.45
CA GLU A 389 41.36 -16.81 -4.99
C GLU A 389 42.08 -15.49 -5.31
N GLU A 390 41.39 -14.55 -5.96
CA GLU A 390 41.95 -13.25 -6.38
C GLU A 390 42.35 -12.39 -5.18
N LEU A 391 41.59 -12.46 -4.08
CA LEU A 391 41.90 -11.77 -2.83
C LEU A 391 42.88 -12.54 -1.94
N GLY A 392 43.28 -13.75 -2.32
CA GLY A 392 44.18 -14.60 -1.52
C GLY A 392 43.58 -15.02 -0.18
N ALA A 393 42.25 -15.04 -0.07
CA ALA A 393 41.51 -15.32 1.15
C ALA A 393 41.42 -16.82 1.47
N GLY A 394 41.71 -17.71 0.50
CA GLY A 394 41.73 -19.16 0.68
C GLY A 394 42.09 -19.92 -0.60
N LYS A 395 42.12 -21.25 -0.52
CA LYS A 395 42.34 -22.14 -1.67
C LYS A 395 41.09 -22.95 -1.96
N VAL A 396 40.64 -22.91 -3.22
CA VAL A 396 39.42 -23.60 -3.65
C VAL A 396 39.71 -25.09 -3.88
N ILE A 397 38.91 -25.95 -3.28
CA ILE A 397 38.97 -27.38 -3.51
C ILE A 397 38.37 -27.69 -4.88
N LYS A 398 38.98 -28.63 -5.62
CA LYS A 398 38.58 -29.02 -6.96
C LYS A 398 37.18 -29.62 -6.98
N GLY A 399 36.41 -29.21 -7.99
CA GLY A 399 35.09 -29.74 -8.24
C GLY A 399 33.99 -29.10 -7.39
N LYS A 400 32.77 -29.61 -7.56
CA LYS A 400 31.57 -29.18 -6.84
C LYS A 400 30.61 -30.34 -6.68
N ILE A 401 29.82 -30.31 -5.63
CA ILE A 401 28.67 -31.20 -5.48
C ILE A 401 27.45 -30.42 -5.96
N ASP A 402 26.90 -30.81 -7.10
CA ASP A 402 25.78 -30.15 -7.77
C ASP A 402 24.61 -31.13 -7.89
N ILE A 403 23.53 -30.85 -7.17
CA ILE A 403 22.30 -31.63 -7.19
C ILE A 403 21.26 -30.82 -7.94
N TYR A 404 20.89 -31.28 -9.14
CA TYR A 404 19.96 -30.60 -10.03
C TYR A 404 19.13 -31.61 -10.83
N ASP A 405 18.21 -32.29 -10.15
CA ASP A 405 17.47 -33.43 -10.72
C ASP A 405 16.66 -33.04 -11.98
N GLU A 406 16.06 -31.85 -11.98
CA GLU A 406 15.27 -31.33 -13.10
C GLU A 406 15.89 -30.04 -13.65
N LYS A 407 16.84 -30.21 -14.58
CA LYS A 407 17.50 -29.08 -15.23
C LYS A 407 16.52 -28.25 -16.05
N LEU A 408 16.44 -26.95 -15.73
CA LEU A 408 15.72 -25.97 -16.53
C LEU A 408 16.52 -25.64 -17.79
N GLU A 409 15.95 -25.98 -18.94
CA GLU A 409 16.49 -25.62 -20.25
C GLU A 409 15.75 -24.39 -20.80
N ASN A 410 16.37 -23.71 -21.78
CA ASN A 410 15.69 -22.66 -22.54
C ASN A 410 14.45 -23.24 -23.25
N TRP A 411 13.41 -22.42 -23.40
CA TRP A 411 12.21 -22.77 -24.16
C TRP A 411 11.98 -21.79 -25.30
N SER A 412 11.09 -22.13 -26.25
CA SER A 412 10.74 -21.23 -27.35
C SER A 412 9.28 -20.78 -27.31
N ILE A 413 9.04 -19.58 -27.82
CA ILE A 413 7.71 -18.99 -27.99
C ILE A 413 7.59 -18.54 -29.45
N ASP A 414 6.56 -19.05 -30.13
CA ASP A 414 6.15 -18.57 -31.45
C ASP A 414 5.44 -17.23 -31.32
N VAL A 415 5.93 -16.21 -32.03
CA VAL A 415 5.31 -14.90 -32.09
C VAL A 415 5.01 -14.46 -33.51
N ARG A 416 3.86 -13.81 -33.69
CA ARG A 416 3.43 -13.30 -34.99
C ARG A 416 3.66 -11.79 -35.07
N PRO A 417 4.55 -11.30 -35.94
CA PRO A 417 4.77 -9.86 -36.13
C PRO A 417 3.48 -9.07 -36.38
N ASN A 418 2.56 -9.63 -37.17
CA ASN A 418 1.26 -9.01 -37.44
C ASN A 418 0.39 -8.84 -36.17
N ARG A 419 0.47 -9.79 -35.23
CA ARG A 419 -0.28 -9.71 -33.98
C ARG A 419 0.34 -8.69 -33.03
N ILE A 420 1.67 -8.60 -32.95
CA ILE A 420 2.39 -7.56 -32.20
C ILE A 420 1.91 -6.19 -32.67
N ASN A 421 1.98 -5.92 -33.97
CA ASN A 421 1.53 -4.66 -34.54
C ASN A 421 0.03 -4.39 -34.31
N SER A 422 -0.82 -5.42 -34.39
CA SER A 422 -2.25 -5.26 -34.14
C SER A 422 -2.57 -4.92 -32.67
N LEU A 423 -1.79 -5.42 -31.71
CA LEU A 423 -1.98 -5.14 -30.28
C LEU A 423 -1.42 -3.78 -29.90
N LEU A 424 -0.25 -3.42 -30.45
CA LEU A 424 0.42 -2.16 -30.15
C LEU A 424 -0.08 -0.97 -30.97
N GLY A 425 -0.79 -1.22 -32.08
CA GLY A 425 -1.16 -0.17 -33.03
C GLY A 425 0.02 0.34 -33.87
N THR A 426 1.09 -0.43 -33.98
CA THR A 426 2.34 -0.05 -34.64
C THR A 426 2.46 -0.64 -36.06
N LYS A 427 3.55 -0.30 -36.77
CA LYS A 427 3.91 -0.84 -38.10
C LYS A 427 5.36 -1.30 -38.15
N LEU A 428 5.83 -1.97 -37.09
CA LEU A 428 7.19 -2.48 -36.98
C LEU A 428 7.41 -3.61 -38.00
N SER A 429 8.54 -3.54 -38.69
CA SER A 429 9.04 -4.64 -39.52
C SER A 429 9.49 -5.82 -38.65
N PRO A 430 9.47 -7.06 -39.17
CA PRO A 430 10.04 -8.22 -38.47
C PRO A 430 11.49 -7.99 -38.03
N GLU A 431 12.29 -7.28 -38.83
CA GLU A 431 13.69 -6.98 -38.55
C GLU A 431 13.86 -6.04 -37.35
N GLU A 432 13.00 -5.02 -37.21
CA GLU A 432 12.98 -4.13 -36.04
C GLU A 432 12.58 -4.88 -34.77
N ILE A 433 11.60 -5.79 -34.89
CA ILE A 433 11.17 -6.66 -33.77
C ILE A 433 12.32 -7.58 -33.35
N ILE A 434 12.98 -8.26 -34.30
CA ILE A 434 14.14 -9.11 -34.04
C ILE A 434 15.24 -8.30 -33.34
N LYS A 435 15.61 -7.13 -33.88
CA LYS A 435 16.64 -6.28 -33.26
C LYS A 435 16.28 -5.94 -31.81
N THR A 436 15.03 -5.60 -31.55
CA THR A 436 14.53 -5.24 -30.22
C THR A 436 14.66 -6.41 -29.24
N LEU A 437 14.29 -7.61 -29.65
CA LEU A 437 14.37 -8.82 -28.83
C LEU A 437 15.83 -9.29 -28.62
N THR A 438 16.68 -9.20 -29.65
CA THR A 438 18.10 -9.56 -29.54
C THR A 438 18.85 -8.68 -28.54
N ARG A 439 18.48 -7.39 -28.42
CA ARG A 439 19.04 -6.47 -27.41
C ARG A 439 18.79 -6.96 -25.97
N LEU A 440 17.75 -7.74 -25.77
CA LEU A 440 17.36 -8.37 -24.50
C LEU A 440 17.95 -9.78 -24.32
N GLU A 441 18.89 -10.17 -25.19
CA GLU A 441 19.52 -11.49 -25.24
C GLU A 441 18.54 -12.62 -25.57
N LEU A 442 17.40 -12.29 -26.17
CA LEU A 442 16.48 -13.27 -26.73
C LEU A 442 17.00 -13.65 -28.13
N SER A 443 17.28 -14.93 -28.33
CA SER A 443 17.65 -15.43 -29.66
C SER A 443 16.39 -15.60 -30.50
N VAL A 444 16.39 -15.10 -31.72
CA VAL A 444 15.20 -15.10 -32.58
C VAL A 444 15.52 -15.73 -33.92
N GLU A 445 14.78 -16.77 -34.28
CA GLU A 445 14.84 -17.40 -35.59
C GLU A 445 13.63 -16.98 -36.43
N LYS A 446 13.89 -16.50 -37.65
CA LYS A 446 12.84 -16.07 -38.57
C LYS A 446 12.30 -17.28 -39.35
N GLN A 447 11.00 -17.51 -39.24
CA GLN A 447 10.25 -18.44 -40.09
C GLN A 447 9.43 -17.64 -41.13
N GLU A 448 8.62 -18.31 -41.97
CA GLU A 448 7.89 -17.63 -43.07
C GLU A 448 6.91 -16.55 -42.56
N ASP A 449 6.05 -16.88 -41.59
CA ASP A 449 5.00 -15.99 -41.06
C ASP A 449 5.15 -15.68 -39.55
N ARG A 450 6.22 -16.18 -38.94
CA ARG A 450 6.45 -16.19 -37.49
C ARG A 450 7.91 -15.94 -37.13
N LEU A 451 8.13 -15.55 -35.89
CA LEU A 451 9.43 -15.54 -35.24
C LEU A 451 9.40 -16.56 -34.11
N GLU A 452 10.38 -17.45 -34.07
CA GLU A 452 10.59 -18.35 -32.94
C GLU A 452 11.58 -17.69 -31.99
N VAL A 453 11.12 -17.33 -30.80
CA VAL A 453 11.91 -16.61 -29.79
C VAL A 453 12.36 -17.60 -28.73
N SER A 454 13.66 -17.85 -28.62
CA SER A 454 14.25 -18.64 -27.55
C SER A 454 14.43 -17.79 -26.30
N ILE A 455 13.86 -18.26 -25.20
CA ILE A 455 13.81 -17.58 -23.91
C ILE A 455 14.92 -18.13 -23.00
N PRO A 456 15.82 -17.28 -22.49
CA PRO A 456 16.84 -17.70 -21.55
C PRO A 456 16.22 -17.96 -20.17
N THR A 457 16.83 -18.85 -19.40
CA THR A 457 16.28 -19.33 -18.11
C THR A 457 16.12 -18.25 -17.03
N PHE A 458 16.79 -17.11 -17.17
CA PHE A 458 16.61 -15.97 -16.25
C PHE A 458 15.31 -15.18 -16.50
N ARG A 459 14.64 -15.36 -17.65
CA ARG A 459 13.36 -14.72 -18.01
C ARG A 459 12.17 -15.65 -17.84
N GLN A 460 11.98 -16.14 -16.61
CA GLN A 460 10.87 -17.03 -16.25
C GLN A 460 9.48 -16.37 -16.34
N ASP A 461 9.42 -15.06 -16.53
CA ASP A 461 8.21 -14.28 -16.77
C ASP A 461 7.69 -14.42 -18.21
N LEU A 462 8.56 -14.74 -19.17
CA LEU A 462 8.20 -14.86 -20.59
C LEU A 462 7.68 -16.26 -20.91
N VAL A 463 6.37 -16.44 -20.87
CA VAL A 463 5.70 -17.76 -21.04
C VAL A 463 4.69 -17.79 -22.19
N LYS A 464 4.32 -16.62 -22.72
CA LYS A 464 3.31 -16.44 -23.76
C LYS A 464 3.72 -15.38 -24.77
N GLU A 465 3.07 -15.42 -25.94
CA GLU A 465 3.24 -14.41 -27.01
C GLU A 465 3.01 -12.97 -26.52
N ILE A 466 2.10 -12.74 -25.57
CA ILE A 466 1.82 -11.39 -25.04
C ILE A 466 2.97 -10.82 -24.21
N ASP A 467 3.76 -11.69 -23.58
CA ASP A 467 4.91 -11.25 -22.79
C ASP A 467 6.00 -10.72 -23.73
N ILE A 468 6.16 -11.34 -24.91
CA ILE A 468 7.04 -10.84 -25.96
C ILE A 468 6.53 -9.53 -26.56
N VAL A 469 5.21 -9.35 -26.67
CA VAL A 469 4.61 -8.08 -27.10
C VAL A 469 5.00 -6.95 -26.14
N GLU A 470 4.98 -7.20 -24.83
CA GLU A 470 5.45 -6.25 -23.81
C GLU A 470 6.94 -5.93 -23.99
N GLU A 471 7.80 -6.93 -24.16
CA GLU A 471 9.25 -6.73 -24.38
C GLU A 471 9.54 -5.85 -25.60
N VAL A 472 8.83 -6.09 -26.71
CA VAL A 472 8.95 -5.24 -27.91
C VAL A 472 8.51 -3.82 -27.58
N ALA A 473 7.36 -3.67 -26.93
CA ALA A 473 6.72 -2.38 -26.76
C ALA A 473 7.47 -1.48 -25.76
N ARG A 474 8.03 -2.04 -24.67
CA ARG A 474 8.81 -1.29 -23.68
C ARG A 474 10.17 -0.83 -24.21
N ILE A 475 10.86 -1.67 -24.99
CA ILE A 475 12.16 -1.32 -25.57
C ILE A 475 12.01 -0.44 -26.81
N TYR A 476 10.91 -0.60 -27.56
CA TYR A 476 10.54 0.35 -28.60
C TYR A 476 10.18 1.72 -28.01
N GLY A 477 9.44 1.72 -26.89
CA GLY A 477 9.07 2.90 -26.11
C GLY A 477 7.57 3.18 -26.18
N TYR A 478 6.90 3.17 -25.03
CA TYR A 478 5.46 3.49 -24.96
C TYR A 478 5.15 4.93 -25.35
N ASN A 479 6.06 5.86 -25.07
CA ASN A 479 5.92 7.28 -25.36
C ASN A 479 5.88 7.62 -26.87
N ILE A 480 6.33 6.71 -27.73
CA ILE A 480 6.32 6.91 -29.19
C ILE A 480 5.19 6.14 -29.90
N ILE A 481 4.48 5.26 -29.19
CA ILE A 481 3.31 4.58 -29.75
C ILE A 481 2.17 5.60 -29.93
N GLU A 482 1.63 5.69 -31.15
CA GLU A 482 0.61 6.67 -31.49
C GLU A 482 -0.69 6.40 -30.70
N SER A 483 -1.12 7.39 -29.91
CA SER A 483 -2.41 7.35 -29.24
C SER A 483 -3.54 7.47 -30.27
N THR A 484 -4.36 6.42 -30.39
CA THR A 484 -5.51 6.40 -31.29
C THR A 484 -6.81 6.23 -30.50
N LEU A 485 -7.92 6.77 -31.02
CA LEU A 485 -9.23 6.53 -30.42
C LEU A 485 -9.67 5.08 -30.69
N PRO A 486 -10.24 4.38 -29.69
CA PRO A 486 -10.80 3.05 -29.90
C PRO A 486 -11.90 3.11 -30.97
N LYS A 487 -11.90 2.14 -31.89
CA LYS A 487 -12.91 2.04 -32.96
C LYS A 487 -14.07 1.17 -32.48
N GLY A 488 -15.28 1.74 -32.43
CA GLY A 488 -16.50 1.02 -32.08
C GLY A 488 -17.63 1.99 -31.72
N ALA A 489 -18.87 1.52 -31.81
CA ALA A 489 -20.03 2.26 -31.31
C ALA A 489 -20.46 1.65 -29.97
N THR A 490 -20.30 2.39 -28.88
CA THR A 490 -20.92 2.04 -27.60
C THR A 490 -21.96 3.11 -27.26
N TRP A 491 -23.15 2.67 -26.86
CA TRP A 491 -24.18 3.54 -26.30
C TRP A 491 -24.09 3.42 -24.79
N GLY A 492 -23.35 4.32 -24.16
CA GLY A 492 -23.34 4.46 -22.71
C GLY A 492 -24.58 5.21 -22.23
N GLY A 493 -25.05 4.88 -21.03
CA GLY A 493 -26.15 5.57 -20.37
C GLY A 493 -26.15 5.25 -18.88
N LYS A 494 -26.81 6.08 -18.09
CA LYS A 494 -27.04 5.77 -16.67
C LYS A 494 -28.15 4.74 -16.57
N THR A 495 -28.03 3.80 -15.62
CA THR A 495 -29.19 2.99 -15.25
C THR A 495 -30.23 3.87 -14.58
N ILE A 496 -31.50 3.43 -14.58
CA ILE A 496 -32.55 4.13 -13.85
C ILE A 496 -32.18 4.31 -12.37
N GLU A 497 -31.49 3.35 -11.75
CA GLU A 497 -31.05 3.52 -10.36
C GLU A 497 -30.04 4.66 -10.22
N GLN A 498 -29.05 4.75 -11.12
CA GLN A 498 -28.06 5.83 -11.11
C GLN A 498 -28.70 7.21 -11.33
N GLU A 499 -29.69 7.29 -12.23
CA GLU A 499 -30.42 8.54 -12.46
C GLU A 499 -31.21 8.97 -11.21
N ILE A 500 -31.87 8.02 -10.53
CA ILE A 500 -32.60 8.28 -9.29
C ILE A 500 -31.66 8.69 -8.15
N GLU A 501 -30.47 8.07 -8.05
CA GLU A 501 -29.45 8.46 -7.09
C GLU A 501 -28.96 9.88 -7.30
N ASP A 502 -28.57 10.21 -8.53
CA ASP A 502 -28.09 11.56 -8.86
C ASP A 502 -29.17 12.60 -8.65
N TYR A 503 -30.43 12.27 -8.98
CA TYR A 503 -31.56 13.15 -8.76
C TYR A 503 -31.85 13.34 -7.26
N THR A 504 -31.74 12.28 -6.45
CA THR A 504 -31.86 12.35 -4.99
C THR A 504 -30.80 13.26 -4.39
N LYS A 505 -29.52 13.03 -4.74
CA LYS A 505 -28.38 13.82 -4.25
C LYS A 505 -28.52 15.28 -4.63
N SER A 506 -28.83 15.55 -5.90
CA SER A 506 -29.02 16.92 -6.41
C SER A 506 -30.16 17.63 -5.71
N THR A 507 -31.26 16.91 -5.43
CA THR A 507 -32.40 17.45 -4.69
C THR A 507 -32.04 17.81 -3.26
N LEU A 508 -31.36 16.93 -2.52
CA LEU A 508 -30.95 17.18 -1.15
C LEU A 508 -29.93 18.33 -1.04
N ASN A 509 -29.00 18.41 -1.99
CA ASN A 509 -28.08 19.55 -2.11
C ASN A 509 -28.85 20.86 -2.37
N ALA A 510 -29.86 20.84 -3.24
CA ALA A 510 -30.71 22.01 -3.49
C ALA A 510 -31.55 22.43 -2.28
N LEU A 511 -31.86 21.47 -1.40
CA LEU A 511 -32.52 21.70 -0.11
C LEU A 511 -31.55 22.14 1.01
N GLY A 512 -30.26 22.29 0.69
CA GLY A 512 -29.25 22.85 1.61
C GLY A 512 -28.51 21.81 2.46
N LEU A 513 -28.70 20.51 2.22
CA LEU A 513 -27.93 19.47 2.89
C LEU A 513 -26.61 19.22 2.16
N ASN A 514 -25.59 18.80 2.90
CA ASN A 514 -24.29 18.43 2.34
C ASN A 514 -24.15 16.91 2.30
N GLU A 515 -23.76 16.36 1.15
CA GLU A 515 -23.41 14.94 1.07
C GLU A 515 -22.13 14.67 1.87
N ILE A 516 -22.12 13.60 2.65
CA ILE A 516 -20.96 13.11 3.36
C ILE A 516 -20.64 11.67 2.94
N THR A 517 -19.40 11.23 3.18
CA THR A 517 -18.99 9.84 2.97
C THR A 517 -18.19 9.39 4.18
N THR A 518 -18.61 8.29 4.79
CA THR A 518 -17.99 7.75 6.01
C THR A 518 -17.46 6.33 5.77
N PHE A 519 -16.59 5.85 6.66
CA PHE A 519 -16.08 4.49 6.56
C PHE A 519 -17.20 3.46 6.74
N SER A 520 -17.17 2.41 5.92
CA SER A 520 -18.08 1.27 6.04
C SER A 520 -17.74 0.33 7.19
N PHE A 521 -16.51 0.42 7.72
CA PHE A 521 -16.06 -0.30 8.89
C PHE A 521 -16.05 0.63 10.11
N VAL A 522 -16.56 0.13 11.23
CA VAL A 522 -16.91 0.89 12.42
C VAL A 522 -16.55 0.10 13.68
N SER A 523 -16.76 0.73 14.83
CA SER A 523 -16.60 0.12 16.14
C SER A 523 -17.75 -0.86 16.40
N PRO A 524 -17.50 -2.03 17.01
CA PRO A 524 -18.58 -2.90 17.49
C PRO A 524 -19.52 -2.19 18.46
N LYS A 525 -19.04 -1.14 19.13
CA LYS A 525 -19.79 -0.33 20.09
C LYS A 525 -20.69 0.72 19.44
N SER A 526 -20.57 0.98 18.14
CA SER A 526 -21.30 2.08 17.46
C SER A 526 -22.82 1.96 17.59
N LEU A 527 -23.36 0.73 17.62
CA LEU A 527 -24.80 0.49 17.81
C LEU A 527 -25.26 0.69 19.27
N SER A 528 -24.35 0.54 20.24
CA SER A 528 -24.64 0.87 21.64
C SER A 528 -24.81 2.37 21.84
N LEU A 529 -24.06 3.19 21.11
CA LEU A 529 -24.16 4.66 21.20
C LEU A 529 -25.54 5.19 20.79
N ILE A 530 -26.24 4.47 19.91
CA ILE A 530 -27.61 4.78 19.47
C ILE A 530 -28.67 3.90 20.16
N ASN A 531 -28.35 3.31 21.31
CA ASN A 531 -29.25 2.52 22.16
C ASN A 531 -29.86 1.27 21.49
N ILE A 532 -29.28 0.74 20.43
CA ILE A 532 -29.80 -0.49 19.81
C ILE A 532 -29.64 -1.66 20.81
N PRO A 533 -30.70 -2.43 21.11
CA PRO A 533 -30.62 -3.55 22.07
C PRO A 533 -29.61 -4.62 21.68
N GLU A 534 -29.03 -5.32 22.67
CA GLU A 534 -28.01 -6.37 22.45
C GLU A 534 -28.53 -7.58 21.66
N ASP A 535 -29.83 -7.87 21.72
CA ASP A 535 -30.50 -8.94 20.99
C ASP A 535 -30.92 -8.54 19.56
N SER A 536 -30.69 -7.28 19.17
CA SER A 536 -31.02 -6.79 17.83
C SER A 536 -30.22 -7.50 16.75
N PHE A 537 -30.89 -7.90 15.66
CA PHE A 537 -30.22 -8.45 14.48
C PHE A 537 -29.20 -7.49 13.85
N LEU A 538 -29.34 -6.18 14.08
CA LEU A 538 -28.38 -5.18 13.61
C LEU A 538 -27.00 -5.36 14.26
N ARG A 539 -26.89 -5.98 15.44
CA ARG A 539 -25.60 -6.28 16.09
C ARG A 539 -24.92 -7.54 15.58
N ARG A 540 -25.53 -8.22 14.60
CA ARG A 540 -24.88 -9.31 13.88
C ARG A 540 -23.90 -8.71 12.87
N ASN A 541 -22.76 -8.27 13.37
CA ASN A 541 -21.74 -7.62 12.57
C ASN A 541 -20.81 -8.63 11.88
N ILE A 542 -20.22 -8.19 10.77
CA ILE A 542 -19.17 -8.90 10.05
C ILE A 542 -17.82 -8.45 10.58
N ASN A 543 -17.05 -9.35 11.20
CA ASN A 543 -15.71 -9.06 11.72
C ASN A 543 -14.66 -9.07 10.61
N LEU A 544 -13.76 -8.08 10.62
CA LEU A 544 -12.59 -8.05 9.75
C LEU A 544 -11.45 -8.89 10.36
N ILE A 545 -10.79 -9.70 9.55
CA ILE A 545 -9.69 -10.57 10.00
C ILE A 545 -8.45 -9.76 10.39
N ASN A 546 -8.15 -8.69 9.64
CA ASN A 546 -6.98 -7.83 9.86
C ASN A 546 -7.42 -6.34 9.87
N PRO A 547 -8.11 -5.88 10.92
CA PRO A 547 -8.60 -4.51 10.99
C PRO A 547 -7.47 -3.50 11.26
N LEU A 548 -7.71 -2.23 10.93
CA LEU A 548 -6.78 -1.13 11.25
C LEU A 548 -6.69 -0.86 12.77
N GLY A 549 -7.69 -1.31 13.52
CA GLY A 549 -7.81 -1.19 14.97
C GLY A 549 -9.20 -1.59 15.44
N GLU A 550 -9.45 -1.61 16.75
CA GLU A 550 -10.76 -2.01 17.31
C GLU A 550 -11.92 -1.12 16.81
N GLU A 551 -11.69 0.18 16.64
CA GLU A 551 -12.69 1.15 16.16
C GLU A 551 -13.10 0.94 14.69
N TYR A 552 -12.42 0.04 13.98
CA TYR A 552 -12.63 -0.28 12.57
C TYR A 552 -12.70 -1.79 12.35
N SER A 553 -13.16 -2.54 13.35
CA SER A 553 -13.10 -4.00 13.37
C SER A 553 -14.31 -4.70 12.75
N VAL A 554 -15.41 -3.98 12.50
CA VAL A 554 -16.63 -4.56 11.97
C VAL A 554 -17.28 -3.77 10.84
N MET A 555 -18.00 -4.44 9.95
CA MET A 555 -18.83 -3.75 8.94
C MET A 555 -20.10 -3.17 9.56
N ARG A 556 -20.49 -1.96 9.12
CA ARG A 556 -21.69 -1.27 9.59
C ARG A 556 -22.99 -1.94 9.11
N THR A 557 -23.96 -2.03 10.02
CA THR A 557 -25.34 -2.48 9.76
C THR A 557 -26.35 -1.33 9.81
N SER A 558 -25.89 -0.12 10.18
CA SER A 558 -26.65 1.13 10.17
C SER A 558 -25.73 2.28 9.78
N LEU A 559 -26.26 3.29 9.08
CA LEU A 559 -25.56 4.53 8.75
C LEU A 559 -25.70 5.60 9.84
N MET A 560 -26.72 5.49 10.69
CA MET A 560 -27.05 6.52 11.67
C MET A 560 -25.89 6.87 12.63
N PRO A 561 -25.12 5.90 13.18
CA PRO A 561 -23.97 6.22 14.02
C PRO A 561 -22.92 7.08 13.28
N ASN A 562 -22.61 6.73 12.03
CA ASN A 562 -21.62 7.45 11.25
C ASN A 562 -22.05 8.90 10.96
N LEU A 563 -23.33 9.12 10.66
CA LEU A 563 -23.88 10.46 10.45
C LEU A 563 -23.83 11.27 11.75
N LEU A 564 -24.20 10.68 12.88
CA LEU A 564 -24.12 11.32 14.20
C LEU A 564 -22.68 11.70 14.56
N ASP A 565 -21.69 10.85 14.29
CA ASP A 565 -20.28 11.17 14.50
C ASP A 565 -19.85 12.43 13.72
N VAL A 566 -20.31 12.57 12.47
CA VAL A 566 -19.99 13.73 11.63
C VAL A 566 -20.67 14.99 12.16
N LEU A 567 -21.95 14.91 12.52
CA LEU A 567 -22.67 16.04 13.12
C LEU A 567 -22.02 16.44 14.46
N ALA A 568 -21.68 15.47 15.31
CA ALA A 568 -21.07 15.71 16.62
C ALA A 568 -19.69 16.36 16.50
N ARG A 569 -18.91 15.96 15.48
CA ARG A 569 -17.62 16.59 15.19
C ARG A 569 -17.76 18.06 14.79
N ASN A 570 -18.78 18.40 13.99
CA ASN A 570 -19.07 19.78 13.62
C ASN A 570 -19.56 20.59 14.82
N PHE A 571 -20.43 19.99 15.64
CA PHE A 571 -20.93 20.61 16.86
C PHE A 571 -19.79 20.94 17.84
N LYS A 572 -18.90 19.97 18.12
CA LYS A 572 -17.70 20.17 18.97
C LYS A 572 -16.72 21.20 18.44
N ARG A 573 -16.82 21.57 17.16
CA ARG A 573 -16.05 22.64 16.52
C ARG A 573 -16.80 23.98 16.50
N ASN A 574 -17.90 24.09 17.25
CA ASN A 574 -18.75 25.27 17.36
C ASN A 574 -19.37 25.73 16.02
N VAL A 575 -19.64 24.79 15.11
CA VAL A 575 -20.42 25.09 13.90
C VAL A 575 -21.90 25.22 14.32
N PRO A 576 -22.56 26.37 14.11
CA PRO A 576 -23.87 26.68 14.71
C PRO A 576 -25.00 25.81 14.17
N ALA A 577 -24.93 25.40 12.90
CA ALA A 577 -25.88 24.49 12.28
C ALA A 577 -25.16 23.60 11.26
N ALA A 578 -25.56 22.34 11.18
CA ALA A 578 -25.09 21.43 10.14
C ALA A 578 -26.26 20.60 9.63
N LEU A 579 -26.35 20.49 8.29
CA LEU A 579 -27.32 19.67 7.59
C LEU A 579 -26.54 18.77 6.64
N ALA A 580 -26.66 17.46 6.84
CA ALA A 580 -25.89 16.47 6.10
C ALA A 580 -26.73 15.26 5.72
N PHE A 581 -26.32 14.56 4.67
CA PHE A 581 -26.89 13.25 4.33
C PHE A 581 -25.81 12.29 3.81
N GLU A 582 -26.04 11.01 3.99
CA GLU A 582 -25.25 9.94 3.37
C GLU A 582 -26.17 8.98 2.63
N LEU A 583 -25.86 8.70 1.37
CA LEU A 583 -26.39 7.56 0.64
C LEU A 583 -25.32 6.47 0.61
N GLY A 584 -25.46 5.47 1.47
CA GLY A 584 -24.42 4.47 1.73
C GLY A 584 -24.97 3.06 1.80
N ARG A 585 -24.07 2.07 1.74
CA ARG A 585 -24.40 0.66 1.96
C ARG A 585 -24.27 0.25 3.43
N ILE A 586 -25.19 -0.59 3.88
CA ILE A 586 -25.09 -1.40 5.09
C ILE A 586 -24.94 -2.87 4.72
N PHE A 587 -24.32 -3.66 5.61
CA PHE A 587 -23.96 -5.05 5.34
C PHE A 587 -24.60 -5.96 6.37
N ILE A 588 -25.65 -6.70 5.98
CA ILE A 588 -26.37 -7.60 6.88
C ILE A 588 -25.98 -9.05 6.55
N PRO A 589 -25.31 -9.78 7.46
CA PRO A 589 -24.94 -11.17 7.21
C PRO A 589 -26.18 -12.09 7.23
N HIS A 590 -26.17 -13.12 6.40
CA HIS A 590 -27.16 -14.21 6.46
C HIS A 590 -26.88 -15.11 7.66
N ASP A 591 -25.61 -15.52 7.82
CA ASP A 591 -25.11 -16.40 8.88
C ASP A 591 -23.82 -15.84 9.50
N ILE A 592 -23.57 -16.20 10.76
CA ILE A 592 -22.29 -15.97 11.45
C ILE A 592 -21.82 -17.32 12.01
N PRO A 593 -20.60 -17.81 11.67
CA PRO A 593 -19.61 -17.19 10.77
C PRO A 593 -20.08 -17.12 9.30
N ILE A 594 -19.49 -16.21 8.53
CA ILE A 594 -19.92 -15.95 7.15
C ILE A 594 -19.61 -17.14 6.25
N THR A 595 -20.64 -17.65 5.59
CA THR A 595 -20.56 -18.73 4.57
C THR A 595 -20.86 -18.24 3.14
N SER A 596 -21.43 -17.05 3.01
CA SER A 596 -21.86 -16.43 1.74
C SER A 596 -21.80 -14.91 1.82
N LEU A 597 -21.86 -14.22 0.68
CA LEU A 597 -21.83 -12.75 0.68
C LEU A 597 -23.01 -12.17 1.50
N PRO A 598 -22.80 -11.07 2.25
CA PRO A 598 -23.86 -10.44 3.01
C PRO A 598 -24.86 -9.75 2.08
N LEU A 599 -26.05 -9.46 2.63
CA LEU A 599 -27.01 -8.60 1.96
C LEU A 599 -26.56 -7.14 2.07
N GLU A 600 -26.23 -6.54 0.92
CA GLU A 600 -25.87 -5.13 0.81
C GLU A 600 -27.09 -4.27 0.49
N LYS A 601 -27.54 -3.46 1.46
CA LYS A 601 -28.67 -2.55 1.27
C LYS A 601 -28.22 -1.11 1.20
N LYS A 602 -28.76 -0.32 0.26
CA LYS A 602 -28.56 1.13 0.25
C LYS A 602 -29.52 1.78 1.24
N ARG A 603 -28.98 2.65 2.07
CA ARG A 603 -29.71 3.47 3.04
C ARG A 603 -29.43 4.93 2.73
N LEU A 604 -30.47 5.75 2.84
CA LEU A 604 -30.36 7.19 2.76
C LEU A 604 -30.63 7.75 4.15
N THR A 605 -29.60 8.29 4.79
CA THR A 605 -29.73 8.86 6.13
C THR A 605 -29.45 10.35 6.07
N LEU A 606 -30.37 11.16 6.58
CA LEU A 606 -30.31 12.63 6.63
C LEU A 606 -30.25 13.05 8.08
N GLY A 607 -29.53 14.13 8.39
CA GLY A 607 -29.35 14.59 9.75
C GLY A 607 -29.09 16.07 9.83
N MET A 608 -29.67 16.72 10.83
CA MET A 608 -29.59 18.17 10.99
C MET A 608 -29.69 18.63 12.43
N TYR A 609 -28.96 19.70 12.75
CA TYR A 609 -29.08 20.47 14.00
C TYR A 609 -28.89 21.97 13.73
N GLY A 610 -29.50 22.82 14.56
CA GLY A 610 -29.43 24.28 14.49
C GLY A 610 -30.60 24.93 15.22
N ASP A 611 -30.49 26.22 15.53
CA ASP A 611 -31.49 26.93 16.36
C ASP A 611 -32.87 27.05 15.70
N ASP A 612 -32.91 27.19 14.36
CA ASP A 612 -34.13 27.27 13.55
C ASP A 612 -34.58 25.91 12.98
N ILE A 613 -34.03 24.80 13.50
CA ILE A 613 -34.32 23.46 13.00
C ILE A 613 -35.22 22.71 13.99
N ASP A 614 -36.33 22.18 13.48
CA ASP A 614 -37.22 21.31 14.22
C ASP A 614 -37.59 20.03 13.44
N PHE A 615 -38.47 19.23 14.05
CA PHE A 615 -38.99 18.01 13.43
C PHE A 615 -39.64 18.29 12.06
N PHE A 616 -40.32 19.43 11.91
CA PHE A 616 -41.01 19.79 10.68
C PHE A 616 -40.04 20.30 9.61
N SER A 617 -38.90 20.88 9.97
CA SER A 617 -37.80 21.16 9.04
C SER A 617 -37.32 19.89 8.35
N LEU A 618 -36.99 18.84 9.12
CA LEU A 618 -36.57 17.55 8.58
C LEU A 618 -37.68 16.89 7.76
N LYS A 619 -38.92 16.86 8.30
CA LYS A 619 -40.07 16.31 7.60
C LYS A 619 -40.31 17.02 6.26
N GLY A 620 -40.16 18.35 6.21
CA GLY A 620 -40.29 19.15 5.00
C GLY A 620 -39.30 18.75 3.92
N VAL A 621 -38.02 18.58 4.28
CA VAL A 621 -36.98 18.07 3.37
C VAL A 621 -37.32 16.68 2.84
N VAL A 622 -37.74 15.77 3.72
CA VAL A 622 -38.11 14.40 3.32
C VAL A 622 -39.34 14.40 2.41
N CYS A 623 -40.37 15.18 2.71
CA CYS A 623 -41.55 15.31 1.87
C CYS A 623 -41.22 15.90 0.48
N ASP A 624 -40.41 16.96 0.41
CA ASP A 624 -40.02 17.57 -0.88
C ASP A 624 -39.17 16.62 -1.71
N LEU A 625 -38.25 15.88 -1.08
CA LEU A 625 -37.49 14.83 -1.77
C LEU A 625 -38.43 13.76 -2.36
N LEU A 626 -39.33 13.20 -1.55
CA LEU A 626 -40.21 12.11 -1.98
C LEU A 626 -41.20 12.57 -3.06
N ASP A 627 -41.77 13.78 -2.95
CA ASP A 627 -42.64 14.33 -4.00
C ASP A 627 -41.90 14.55 -5.32
N ARG A 628 -40.64 15.02 -5.28
CA ARG A 628 -39.79 15.16 -6.47
C ARG A 628 -39.46 13.81 -7.12
N LEU A 629 -39.30 12.76 -6.31
CA LEU A 629 -39.20 11.38 -6.79
C LEU A 629 -40.55 10.82 -7.29
N GLY A 630 -41.62 11.61 -7.25
CA GLY A 630 -42.97 11.22 -7.67
C GLY A 630 -43.63 10.21 -6.74
N ILE A 631 -43.13 10.09 -5.51
CA ILE A 631 -43.67 9.23 -4.47
C ILE A 631 -44.72 10.04 -3.71
N LYS A 632 -45.98 9.63 -3.86
CA LYS A 632 -47.16 10.32 -3.31
C LYS A 632 -47.87 9.45 -2.27
N ASP A 633 -48.94 9.97 -1.69
CA ASP A 633 -49.80 9.22 -0.75
C ASP A 633 -49.01 8.70 0.47
N LEU A 634 -48.19 9.59 1.02
CA LEU A 634 -47.36 9.32 2.18
C LEU A 634 -48.15 9.46 3.47
N SER A 635 -47.88 8.53 4.37
CA SER A 635 -48.46 8.45 5.70
C SER A 635 -47.33 8.60 6.73
N PHE A 636 -47.57 9.38 7.79
CA PHE A 636 -46.63 9.52 8.91
C PHE A 636 -47.30 9.04 10.18
N GLU A 637 -46.83 7.92 10.73
CA GLU A 637 -47.41 7.31 11.92
C GLU A 637 -46.46 7.43 13.11
N PRO A 638 -46.94 7.85 14.30
CA PRO A 638 -46.08 7.97 15.48
C PRO A 638 -45.41 6.64 15.85
N GLU A 639 -44.08 6.67 15.96
CA GLU A 639 -43.27 5.52 16.37
C GLU A 639 -42.72 5.78 17.77
N LYS A 640 -43.14 4.97 18.75
CA LYS A 640 -42.83 5.19 20.17
C LYS A 640 -41.78 4.23 20.73
N ALA A 641 -41.49 3.14 20.02
CA ALA A 641 -40.63 2.06 20.49
C ALA A 641 -39.21 2.10 19.90
N HIS A 642 -38.95 2.95 18.91
CA HIS A 642 -37.63 3.04 18.32
C HIS A 642 -36.58 3.52 19.35
N PRO A 643 -35.52 2.75 19.63
CA PRO A 643 -34.62 3.01 20.75
C PRO A 643 -33.76 4.27 20.58
N SER A 644 -33.44 4.64 19.34
CA SER A 644 -32.55 5.77 19.04
C SER A 644 -33.26 7.14 18.97
N PHE A 645 -34.60 7.16 18.90
CA PHE A 645 -35.39 8.38 18.72
C PHE A 645 -36.19 8.72 19.97
N HIS A 646 -36.54 9.99 20.12
CA HIS A 646 -37.43 10.46 21.18
C HIS A 646 -38.86 9.92 20.95
N PRO A 647 -39.48 9.23 21.92
CA PRO A 647 -40.74 8.49 21.73
C PRO A 647 -41.95 9.38 21.40
N GLY A 648 -41.90 10.66 21.78
CA GLY A 648 -42.94 11.64 21.45
C GLY A 648 -42.70 12.43 20.17
N ARG A 649 -41.55 12.27 19.50
CA ARG A 649 -41.10 13.09 18.36
C ARG A 649 -40.43 12.24 17.28
N CYS A 650 -41.05 11.12 16.96
CA CYS A 650 -40.60 10.14 15.99
C CYS A 650 -41.79 9.62 15.19
N ALA A 651 -41.60 9.41 13.89
CA ALA A 651 -42.63 8.88 13.00
C ALA A 651 -42.02 7.95 11.95
N ASN A 652 -42.74 6.86 11.66
CA ASN A 652 -42.49 6.02 10.50
C ASN A 652 -43.08 6.68 9.25
N ILE A 653 -42.33 6.63 8.15
CA ILE A 653 -42.75 7.04 6.82
C ILE A 653 -43.34 5.82 6.15
N ILE A 654 -44.61 5.90 5.77
CA ILE A 654 -45.37 4.78 5.23
C ILE A 654 -45.84 5.15 3.82
N HIS A 655 -45.67 4.21 2.90
CA HIS A 655 -46.21 4.28 1.55
C HIS A 655 -47.01 3.00 1.28
N GLY A 656 -48.32 3.13 1.06
CA GLY A 656 -49.22 1.98 1.05
C GLY A 656 -49.25 1.30 2.43
N ASN A 657 -48.76 0.06 2.51
CA ASN A 657 -48.68 -0.71 3.75
C ASN A 657 -47.23 -0.88 4.26
N ASP A 658 -46.24 -0.34 3.54
CA ASP A 658 -44.83 -0.58 3.81
C ASP A 658 -44.19 0.62 4.53
N VAL A 659 -43.41 0.34 5.58
CA VAL A 659 -42.55 1.32 6.23
C VAL A 659 -41.29 1.50 5.38
N ILE A 660 -41.14 2.68 4.78
CA ILE A 660 -40.01 2.99 3.89
C ILE A 660 -38.85 3.65 4.64
N GLY A 661 -39.10 4.18 5.84
CA GLY A 661 -38.09 4.81 6.68
C GLY A 661 -38.69 5.36 7.97
N THR A 662 -37.84 5.97 8.80
CA THR A 662 -38.22 6.59 10.07
C THR A 662 -37.54 7.95 10.18
N LEU A 663 -38.22 8.95 10.74
CA LEU A 663 -37.65 10.26 11.01
C LEU A 663 -38.06 10.78 12.38
N GLY A 664 -37.18 11.51 13.05
CA GLY A 664 -37.47 12.04 14.36
C GLY A 664 -36.34 12.83 15.01
N GLU A 665 -36.64 13.36 16.19
CA GLU A 665 -35.63 13.87 17.11
C GLU A 665 -34.91 12.70 17.77
N ILE A 666 -33.58 12.77 17.86
CA ILE A 666 -32.76 11.75 18.51
C ILE A 666 -33.01 11.75 20.04
N HIS A 667 -33.01 10.56 20.64
CA HIS A 667 -33.25 10.39 22.06
C HIS A 667 -32.21 11.14 22.91
N PRO A 668 -32.58 11.81 24.02
CA PRO A 668 -31.64 12.54 24.88
C PRO A 668 -30.41 11.72 25.31
N ASP A 669 -30.59 10.47 25.76
CA ASP A 669 -29.48 9.58 26.12
C ASP A 669 -28.52 9.32 24.95
N VAL A 670 -29.04 9.25 23.72
CA VAL A 670 -28.20 9.12 22.53
C VAL A 670 -27.45 10.43 22.27
N LEU A 671 -28.11 11.58 22.39
CA LEU A 671 -27.45 12.90 22.26
C LEU A 671 -26.30 13.05 23.26
N GLU A 672 -26.50 12.61 24.50
CA GLU A 672 -25.46 12.63 25.54
C GLU A 672 -24.25 11.76 25.15
N ASN A 673 -24.46 10.56 24.60
CA ASN A 673 -23.38 9.69 24.11
C ASN A 673 -22.48 10.36 23.05
N TYR A 674 -23.05 11.25 22.22
CA TYR A 674 -22.30 11.99 21.19
C TYR A 674 -21.81 13.37 21.66
N GLY A 675 -22.29 13.86 22.82
CA GLY A 675 -21.93 15.14 23.41
C GLY A 675 -22.63 16.34 22.76
N PHE A 676 -23.91 16.19 22.43
CA PHE A 676 -24.75 17.29 21.98
C PHE A 676 -25.52 17.92 23.15
N ASP A 677 -25.52 19.25 23.20
CA ASP A 677 -26.38 20.02 24.11
C ASP A 677 -27.67 20.52 23.41
N ASN A 678 -27.72 20.38 22.08
CA ASN A 678 -28.80 20.85 21.21
C ASN A 678 -29.64 19.67 20.71
N ARG A 679 -30.83 19.95 20.21
CA ARG A 679 -31.65 18.93 19.54
C ARG A 679 -31.04 18.58 18.18
N VAL A 680 -31.05 17.29 17.86
CA VAL A 680 -30.61 16.74 16.56
C VAL A 680 -31.74 15.91 15.98
N TYR A 681 -31.99 16.07 14.69
CA TYR A 681 -33.05 15.37 13.97
C TYR A 681 -32.44 14.51 12.88
N ILE A 682 -32.90 13.26 12.75
CA ILE A 682 -32.42 12.30 11.74
C ILE A 682 -33.60 11.64 11.03
N ALA A 683 -33.43 11.40 9.73
CA ALA A 683 -34.25 10.48 8.96
C ALA A 683 -33.37 9.34 8.44
N ASP A 684 -33.85 8.10 8.50
CA ASP A 684 -33.19 6.93 7.92
C ASP A 684 -34.17 6.16 7.03
N ILE A 685 -33.88 6.11 5.74
CA ILE A 685 -34.79 5.66 4.69
C ILE A 685 -34.17 4.49 3.92
N ASP A 686 -34.95 3.45 3.64
CA ASP A 686 -34.54 2.35 2.78
C ASP A 686 -34.51 2.80 1.32
N PHE A 687 -33.31 3.07 0.81
CA PHE A 687 -33.15 3.57 -0.54
C PHE A 687 -33.46 2.50 -1.59
N ASN A 688 -33.29 1.21 -1.26
CA ASN A 688 -33.69 0.14 -2.18
C ASN A 688 -35.20 0.11 -2.39
N ILE A 689 -35.99 0.41 -1.35
CA ILE A 689 -37.44 0.55 -1.49
C ILE A 689 -37.76 1.79 -2.34
N LEU A 690 -37.10 2.93 -2.10
CA LEU A 690 -37.31 4.14 -2.90
C LEU A 690 -37.10 3.90 -4.40
N LEU A 691 -36.05 3.15 -4.77
CA LEU A 691 -35.79 2.79 -6.17
C LEU A 691 -36.97 2.07 -6.85
N GLN A 692 -37.70 1.24 -6.10
CA GLN A 692 -38.84 0.47 -6.65
C GLN A 692 -40.10 1.32 -6.82
N ILE A 693 -40.33 2.28 -5.92
CA ILE A 693 -41.56 3.08 -5.88
C ILE A 693 -41.45 4.43 -6.58
N THR A 694 -40.25 4.88 -6.93
CA THR A 694 -40.01 6.15 -7.64
C THR A 694 -40.72 6.20 -9.00
N ARG A 695 -41.36 7.33 -9.32
CA ARG A 695 -42.09 7.57 -10.58
C ARG A 695 -41.81 8.97 -11.12
N LEU A 696 -40.81 9.10 -11.99
CA LEU A 696 -40.39 10.40 -12.53
C LEU A 696 -41.24 10.87 -13.73
N ASP A 697 -42.13 10.01 -14.25
CA ASP A 697 -42.99 10.34 -15.38
C ASP A 697 -43.97 11.46 -15.04
N ARG A 698 -43.98 12.52 -15.86
CA ARG A 698 -44.92 13.65 -15.71
C ARG A 698 -46.01 13.56 -16.77
N THR A 699 -47.27 13.49 -16.32
CA THR A 699 -48.44 13.54 -17.20
C THR A 699 -49.05 14.94 -17.21
N TYR A 700 -49.37 15.45 -18.40
CA TYR A 700 -50.02 16.74 -18.56
C TYR A 700 -51.44 16.73 -17.98
N LYS A 701 -51.78 17.73 -17.16
CA LYS A 701 -53.14 18.02 -16.72
C LYS A 701 -53.57 19.37 -17.29
N PRO A 702 -54.75 19.46 -17.96
CA PRO A 702 -55.26 20.74 -18.45
C PRO A 702 -55.39 21.78 -17.34
N LEU A 703 -55.08 23.04 -17.68
CA LEU A 703 -55.26 24.14 -16.75
C LEU A 703 -56.74 24.30 -16.37
N PRO A 704 -57.05 24.64 -15.11
CA PRO A 704 -58.41 24.90 -14.66
C PRO A 704 -59.09 26.01 -15.50
N LYS A 705 -60.27 25.73 -16.05
CA LYS A 705 -61.06 26.68 -16.86
C LYS A 705 -62.09 27.49 -16.05
N TYR A 706 -62.43 27.00 -14.86
CA TYR A 706 -63.48 27.55 -13.99
C TYR A 706 -62.89 28.05 -12.67
N PRO A 707 -63.47 29.10 -12.07
CA PRO A 707 -62.97 29.64 -10.81
C PRO A 707 -63.09 28.63 -9.66
N ALA A 708 -62.20 28.74 -8.67
CA ALA A 708 -62.34 28.01 -7.41
C ALA A 708 -63.12 28.85 -6.38
N THR A 709 -63.74 28.16 -5.43
CA THR A 709 -64.38 28.76 -4.25
C THR A 709 -63.71 28.20 -3.01
N THR A 710 -63.26 29.07 -2.10
CA THR A 710 -62.63 28.66 -0.85
C THR A 710 -63.60 28.78 0.32
N ARG A 711 -63.54 27.83 1.26
CA ARG A 711 -64.24 27.87 2.54
C ARG A 711 -63.29 27.48 3.65
N ASP A 712 -63.23 28.30 4.69
CA ASP A 712 -62.47 27.98 5.88
C ASP A 712 -63.39 27.36 6.94
N MET A 713 -62.87 26.39 7.69
CA MET A 713 -63.53 25.83 8.86
C MET A 713 -62.54 25.74 10.02
N ALA A 714 -63.00 26.02 11.24
CA ALA A 714 -62.26 25.72 12.45
C ALA A 714 -63.05 24.67 13.24
N VAL A 715 -62.45 23.52 13.46
CA VAL A 715 -63.08 22.41 14.19
C VAL A 715 -62.37 22.17 15.51
N ILE A 716 -63.14 22.08 16.59
CA ILE A 716 -62.69 21.71 17.92
C ILE A 716 -62.79 20.20 18.04
N VAL A 717 -61.69 19.55 18.38
CA VAL A 717 -61.57 18.10 18.59
C VAL A 717 -60.77 17.81 19.85
N LYS A 718 -60.91 16.61 20.39
CA LYS A 718 -60.04 16.13 21.46
C LYS A 718 -58.58 16.10 21.03
N GLU A 719 -57.66 16.30 21.98
CA GLU A 719 -56.22 16.35 21.75
C GLU A 719 -55.67 15.06 21.12
N GLU A 720 -56.31 13.91 21.40
CA GLU A 720 -55.91 12.57 20.92
C GLU A 720 -56.03 12.39 19.40
N PHE A 721 -56.93 13.12 18.74
CA PHE A 721 -57.14 12.97 17.29
C PHE A 721 -56.07 13.68 16.48
N TYR A 722 -55.46 12.99 15.53
CA TYR A 722 -54.46 13.56 14.65
C TYR A 722 -55.07 14.38 13.52
N HIS A 723 -54.30 15.35 13.01
CA HIS A 723 -54.63 16.10 11.80
C HIS A 723 -55.06 15.19 10.64
N LYS A 724 -54.33 14.09 10.45
CA LYS A 724 -54.53 13.10 9.40
C LYS A 724 -55.94 12.51 9.44
N GLU A 725 -56.46 12.16 10.62
CA GLU A 725 -57.81 11.59 10.75
C GLU A 725 -58.88 12.59 10.30
N ILE A 726 -58.71 13.87 10.62
CA ILE A 726 -59.62 14.94 10.17
C ILE A 726 -59.50 15.15 8.66
N GLU A 727 -58.27 15.23 8.15
CA GLU A 727 -57.99 15.41 6.72
C GLU A 727 -58.56 14.28 5.87
N GLU A 728 -58.38 13.02 6.28
CA GLU A 728 -58.96 11.85 5.62
C GLU A 728 -60.49 11.94 5.57
N ILE A 729 -61.15 12.30 6.67
CA ILE A 729 -62.60 12.46 6.70
C ILE A 729 -63.05 13.59 5.76
N ILE A 730 -62.30 14.70 5.70
CA ILE A 730 -62.58 15.81 4.78
C ILE A 730 -62.46 15.33 3.32
N LEU A 731 -61.35 14.66 2.98
CA LEU A 731 -61.07 14.20 1.61
C LEU A 731 -62.08 13.13 1.15
N GLU A 732 -62.41 12.16 2.00
CA GLU A 732 -63.43 11.13 1.73
C GLU A 732 -64.81 11.74 1.43
N ASN A 733 -65.14 12.86 2.08
CA ASN A 733 -66.47 13.46 2.02
C ASN A 733 -66.57 14.68 1.10
N GLY A 734 -65.44 15.21 0.62
CA GLY A 734 -65.34 16.35 -0.30
C GLY A 734 -65.84 16.09 -1.72
N GLY A 735 -66.04 14.82 -2.09
CA GLY A 735 -66.53 14.43 -3.41
C GLY A 735 -65.60 14.89 -4.54
N SER A 736 -66.11 14.92 -5.78
CA SER A 736 -65.30 15.27 -6.96
C SER A 736 -65.00 16.76 -7.12
N ILE A 737 -65.59 17.60 -6.26
CA ILE A 737 -65.45 19.06 -6.33
C ILE A 737 -64.46 19.62 -5.31
N LEU A 738 -64.05 18.87 -4.28
CA LEU A 738 -62.98 19.29 -3.37
C LEU A 738 -61.64 19.14 -4.09
N GLU A 739 -60.96 20.27 -4.31
CA GLU A 739 -59.67 20.34 -5.00
C GLU A 739 -58.49 20.25 -4.03
N SER A 740 -58.57 20.89 -2.86
CA SER A 740 -57.55 20.80 -1.82
C SER A 740 -58.10 21.06 -0.41
N CYS A 741 -57.37 20.56 0.59
CA CYS A 741 -57.61 20.76 2.01
C CYS A 741 -56.26 21.13 2.65
N THR A 742 -56.16 22.30 3.28
CA THR A 742 -54.92 22.79 3.89
C THR A 742 -55.16 23.17 5.33
N LEU A 743 -54.46 22.54 6.28
CA LEU A 743 -54.40 23.01 7.66
C LEU A 743 -53.53 24.28 7.72
N PHE A 744 -54.06 25.35 8.30
CA PHE A 744 -53.34 26.62 8.43
C PHE A 744 -53.22 27.13 9.87
N ASP A 745 -53.98 26.58 10.83
CA ASP A 745 -53.83 26.95 12.25
C ASP A 745 -54.18 25.79 13.19
N VAL A 746 -53.46 25.73 14.32
CA VAL A 746 -53.73 24.80 15.43
C VAL A 746 -53.66 25.58 16.75
N TYR A 747 -54.81 25.87 17.33
CA TYR A 747 -54.94 26.74 18.50
C TYR A 747 -55.27 25.96 19.78
N ARG A 748 -54.46 26.19 20.82
CA ARG A 748 -54.63 25.67 22.19
C ARG A 748 -54.54 26.82 23.18
N GLY A 749 -55.64 27.53 23.40
CA GLY A 749 -55.65 28.70 24.28
C GLY A 749 -56.83 28.69 25.25
N LYS A 750 -56.92 29.75 26.06
CA LYS A 750 -57.91 29.87 27.16
C LYS A 750 -59.38 29.75 26.71
N GLN A 751 -59.66 29.97 25.42
CA GLN A 751 -61.01 29.87 24.83
C GLN A 751 -61.39 28.44 24.42
N ILE A 752 -60.47 27.48 24.51
CA ILE A 752 -60.70 26.06 24.20
C ILE A 752 -60.66 25.26 25.51
N SER A 753 -61.56 24.30 25.65
CA SER A 753 -61.62 23.42 26.82
C SER A 753 -60.31 22.65 27.00
N LYS A 754 -59.91 22.43 28.25
CA LYS A 754 -58.69 21.68 28.57
C LYS A 754 -58.82 20.23 28.07
N GLY A 755 -57.93 19.81 27.18
CA GLY A 755 -57.98 18.50 26.53
C GLY A 755 -58.51 18.53 25.09
N ASP A 756 -58.93 19.70 24.61
CA ASP A 756 -59.34 19.93 23.23
C ASP A 756 -58.38 20.88 22.51
N LYS A 757 -58.41 20.84 21.18
CA LYS A 757 -57.68 21.74 20.28
C LYS A 757 -58.57 22.18 19.14
N SER A 758 -58.37 23.41 18.67
CA SER A 758 -59.03 23.95 17.48
C SER A 758 -58.09 23.82 16.29
N MET A 759 -58.54 23.20 15.21
CA MET A 759 -57.77 23.04 13.97
C MET A 759 -58.48 23.73 12.83
N ALA A 760 -57.81 24.66 12.16
CA ALA A 760 -58.39 25.47 11.10
C ALA A 760 -57.89 25.03 9.71
N TYR A 761 -58.85 24.76 8.82
CA TYR A 761 -58.63 24.23 7.49
C TYR A 761 -59.19 25.17 6.44
N SER A 762 -58.44 25.37 5.36
CA SER A 762 -58.91 26.03 4.15
C SER A 762 -59.22 24.98 3.09
N LEU A 763 -60.47 24.93 2.66
CA LEU A 763 -60.94 23.99 1.64
C LEU A 763 -61.16 24.73 0.33
N THR A 764 -60.52 24.25 -0.74
CA THR A 764 -60.71 24.80 -2.09
C THR A 764 -61.61 23.87 -2.88
N PHE A 765 -62.71 24.41 -3.41
CA PHE A 765 -63.67 23.67 -4.23
C PHE A 765 -63.65 24.16 -5.68
N ARG A 766 -63.63 23.23 -6.64
CA ARG A 766 -63.69 23.52 -8.07
C ARG A 766 -64.26 22.35 -8.86
N ALA A 767 -65.20 22.64 -9.77
CA ALA A 767 -65.65 21.68 -10.77
C ALA A 767 -64.83 21.80 -12.08
N LYS A 768 -64.62 20.66 -12.76
CA LYS A 768 -63.85 20.62 -14.02
C LYS A 768 -64.63 21.14 -15.22
N ASP A 769 -65.96 21.18 -15.12
CA ASP A 769 -66.89 21.34 -16.23
C ASP A 769 -67.82 22.56 -16.11
N ARG A 770 -67.88 23.22 -14.94
CA ARG A 770 -68.73 24.39 -14.68
C ARG A 770 -68.22 25.25 -13.52
N THR A 771 -68.78 26.46 -13.39
CA THR A 771 -68.65 27.28 -12.18
C THR A 771 -69.56 26.74 -11.08
N LEU A 772 -69.03 26.55 -9.87
CA LEU A 772 -69.81 26.09 -8.72
C LEU A 772 -70.70 27.20 -8.15
N THR A 773 -71.92 26.83 -7.76
CA THR A 773 -72.81 27.70 -6.98
C THR A 773 -72.56 27.53 -5.47
N ASP A 774 -72.86 28.56 -4.67
CA ASP A 774 -72.73 28.48 -3.20
C ASP A 774 -73.53 27.33 -2.59
N ALA A 775 -74.71 27.02 -3.15
CA ALA A 775 -75.55 25.92 -2.70
C ALA A 775 -74.89 24.54 -2.91
N GLU A 776 -74.18 24.35 -4.03
CA GLU A 776 -73.43 23.12 -4.30
C GLU A 776 -72.25 22.95 -3.34
N VAL A 777 -71.51 24.03 -3.08
CA VAL A 777 -70.38 24.03 -2.14
C VAL A 777 -70.86 23.77 -0.72
N ASN A 778 -71.89 24.48 -0.25
CA ASN A 778 -72.43 24.34 1.10
C ASN A 778 -72.95 22.92 1.36
N LYS A 779 -73.57 22.27 0.38
CA LYS A 779 -74.03 20.88 0.52
C LYS A 779 -72.88 19.91 0.83
N VAL A 780 -71.73 20.09 0.19
CA VAL A 780 -70.54 19.25 0.44
C VAL A 780 -69.87 19.64 1.75
N PHE A 781 -69.77 20.94 2.03
CA PHE A 781 -69.22 21.46 3.28
C PHE A 781 -70.00 20.97 4.52
N ASP A 782 -71.33 21.06 4.49
CA ASP A 782 -72.20 20.55 5.57
C ASP A 782 -72.09 19.03 5.72
N LYS A 783 -71.88 18.30 4.62
CA LYS A 783 -71.63 16.86 4.66
C LYS A 783 -70.32 16.55 5.39
N ILE A 784 -69.24 17.28 5.08
CA ILE A 784 -67.95 17.15 5.76
C ILE A 784 -68.09 17.43 7.26
N LEU A 785 -68.72 18.55 7.63
CA LEU A 785 -68.93 18.92 9.03
C LEU A 785 -69.74 17.88 9.81
N ASN A 786 -70.82 17.37 9.20
CA ASN A 786 -71.62 16.31 9.82
C ASN A 786 -70.81 15.03 10.04
N GLN A 787 -69.93 14.65 9.10
CA GLN A 787 -69.09 13.46 9.24
C GLN A 787 -68.00 13.64 10.29
N LEU A 788 -67.38 14.82 10.37
CA LEU A 788 -66.44 15.16 11.45
C LEU A 788 -67.14 15.11 12.82
N LYS A 789 -68.37 15.60 12.90
CA LYS A 789 -69.19 15.50 14.13
C LYS A 789 -69.52 14.06 14.50
N ILE A 790 -69.91 13.22 13.53
CA ILE A 790 -70.28 11.82 13.78
C ILE A 790 -69.06 10.97 14.18
N LYS A 791 -67.95 11.09 13.44
CA LYS A 791 -66.77 10.23 13.62
C LYS A 791 -65.87 10.68 14.77
N LEU A 792 -65.68 11.99 14.95
CA LEU A 792 -64.70 12.54 15.89
C LEU A 792 -65.33 13.35 17.05
N ASN A 793 -66.67 13.47 17.11
CA ASN A 793 -67.36 14.43 17.97
C ASN A 793 -66.83 15.87 17.79
N ALA A 794 -66.43 16.22 16.57
CA ALA A 794 -65.91 17.55 16.27
C ALA A 794 -67.02 18.61 16.36
N GLU A 795 -66.70 19.77 16.93
CA GLU A 795 -67.60 20.92 17.01
C GLU A 795 -67.06 22.07 16.13
N LEU A 796 -67.93 22.68 15.32
CA LEU A 796 -67.57 23.87 14.55
C LEU A 796 -67.43 25.06 15.52
N ARG A 797 -66.30 25.77 15.43
CA ARG A 797 -65.99 26.94 16.27
C ARG A 797 -66.68 28.22 15.81
#